data_AF-A0A8C0Q0F6-F1
#
_entry.id   AF-A0A8C0Q0F6-F1
#
_cell.length_a   1.000
_cell.length_b   1.000
_cell.length_c   1.000
_cell.angle_alpha   90.00
_cell.angle_beta   90.00
_cell.angle_gamma   90.00
#
_symmetry.space_group_name_H-M   'P 1'
#
loop_
_entity.id
_entity.type
_entity.pdbx_description
1 polymer ?
#
loop_
_entity_poly.entity_id
_entity_poly.type
_entity_poly.pdbx_seq_one_letter_code
_entity_poly.pdbx_strand_id
1 'polypeptide(L)'
;MANEEDDPVVQEIKPKQQKVELEMAIDTLNPNYCRSKGEQIALNVDGACADDSSTYSSKLMDKQTFCSSQSTSNTARYAAALYRQGELHLTPLHGILQLRPSFSYLDKADAKHREREAANEAGDSSQDEAEEDVKQITVRFSRPESEQARQRRVQSYEFLQKKHAEEPWVHLHYYGLRDSRSEHERQYLLCQGSSGVENTELVKSPSEYLMMLMPPSPEEEKDKPVAPSNVLSMAQLRTLPLADQIKILMKNVKVMPFANLMSLLGPSIDSVAVLRGIQKVAMLVQGNWVVKSDILYPKDSSSPHSGVPAEVLCRGRDFVMWKFTQSRWVVRKEVAAVTKLCTEDVKDFLEHMAVVRINKGWEFILPYDGEFIKHPDVVQRQHMLWTGIQAKLEKVYNLVKETLPKKPDGQSGPAGLLSGDQRVQVAKSKAQQNHALLERELQRRKEQMRVSEVLPGVRIKEEPMSEEGEEEEERDAEEDEEPMDTSLGGGLHSRLANGLPSGRAAGGDSFNGHPPPGCASTPVARELRAFVEATFQRQFVLTLSELKRLFNLHLASLPPGHTLFSGISDRMLQDTVLAAGCKQILVPFPPQTAASPDEQKVFALWESGDMSDQHRQVLLEIFSKNYRVRRNMIQSRLTQECGEDLSKQEVDKVLKDCCVSYGGMWYLKGTVQS
;
A
#
# COMPACT_ATOMS: atom_id res chain seq x y z
N MET A 1 -20.44 -37.61 21.67
CA MET A 1 -21.08 -37.93 22.95
C MET A 1 -20.62 -39.33 23.32
N ALA A 2 -19.68 -39.39 24.24
CA ALA A 2 -19.13 -40.57 24.91
C ALA A 2 -18.59 -40.02 26.26
N ASN A 3 -18.52 -40.85 27.30
CA ASN A 3 -18.31 -40.44 28.70
C ASN A 3 -19.59 -39.90 29.41
N GLU A 4 -20.76 -40.51 29.19
CA GLU A 4 -21.96 -40.28 30.03
C GLU A 4 -22.26 -41.43 31.02
N GLU A 5 -21.57 -42.57 30.92
CA GLU A 5 -21.81 -43.76 31.76
C GLU A 5 -20.61 -44.18 32.64
N ASP A 6 -19.39 -43.71 32.34
CA ASP A 6 -18.17 -44.02 33.09
C ASP A 6 -17.74 -42.84 33.98
N ASP A 7 -18.04 -42.92 35.28
CA ASP A 7 -17.56 -41.93 36.26
C ASP A 7 -16.03 -42.08 36.48
N PRO A 8 -15.24 -41.00 36.38
CA PRO A 8 -13.80 -41.02 36.67
C PRO A 8 -13.52 -41.29 38.16
N VAL A 9 -12.58 -42.20 38.40
CA VAL A 9 -12.22 -42.77 39.72
C VAL A 9 -11.31 -41.85 40.52
N VAL A 10 -10.37 -41.17 39.84
CA VAL A 10 -9.43 -40.22 40.45
C VAL A 10 -9.31 -38.98 39.58
N GLN A 11 -9.24 -37.81 40.22
CA GLN A 11 -9.01 -36.53 39.55
C GLN A 11 -7.96 -35.71 40.30
N GLU A 12 -6.93 -35.27 39.58
CA GLU A 12 -5.91 -34.39 40.12
C GLU A 12 -5.77 -33.12 39.27
N ILE A 13 -5.51 -31.98 39.93
CA ILE A 13 -5.23 -30.70 39.27
C ILE A 13 -3.97 -30.03 39.85
N LYS A 14 -3.19 -29.41 38.96
CA LYS A 14 -2.18 -28.39 39.28
C LYS A 14 -2.75 -27.03 38.88
N PRO A 15 -3.27 -26.22 39.83
CA PRO A 15 -4.08 -25.04 39.50
C PRO A 15 -3.29 -23.91 38.82
N LYS A 16 -1.99 -23.73 39.13
CA LYS A 16 -1.16 -22.68 38.52
C LYS A 16 -0.66 -23.09 37.14
N GLN A 17 -0.30 -24.35 36.94
CA GLN A 17 0.00 -24.92 35.63
C GLN A 17 -1.25 -25.10 34.74
N GLN A 18 -2.44 -25.11 35.34
CA GLN A 18 -3.69 -25.56 34.70
C GLN A 18 -3.54 -26.95 34.06
N LYS A 19 -2.91 -27.90 34.76
CA LYS A 19 -2.82 -29.30 34.34
C LYS A 19 -3.84 -30.14 35.10
N VAL A 20 -4.67 -30.88 34.39
CA VAL A 20 -5.64 -31.86 34.94
C VAL A 20 -5.25 -33.26 34.48
N GLU A 21 -5.38 -34.22 35.40
CA GLU A 21 -5.22 -35.65 35.15
C GLU A 21 -6.47 -36.39 35.67
N LEU A 22 -7.04 -37.28 34.86
CA LEU A 22 -8.27 -38.01 35.15
C LEU A 22 -8.02 -39.50 34.95
N GLU A 23 -8.38 -40.33 35.91
CA GLU A 23 -8.42 -41.79 35.73
C GLU A 23 -9.85 -42.25 35.51
N MET A 24 -10.13 -42.88 34.37
CA MET A 24 -11.41 -43.50 34.07
C MET A 24 -11.32 -45.01 34.24
N ALA A 25 -12.32 -45.63 34.87
CA ALA A 25 -12.42 -47.10 34.92
C ALA A 25 -12.70 -47.67 33.52
N ILE A 26 -12.31 -48.93 33.30
CA ILE A 26 -12.63 -49.72 32.11
C ILE A 26 -13.40 -50.95 32.57
N ASP A 27 -14.58 -51.22 32.00
CA ASP A 27 -15.27 -52.48 32.21
C ASP A 27 -14.49 -53.66 31.60
N THR A 28 -13.89 -54.47 32.47
CA THR A 28 -13.12 -55.66 32.10
C THR A 28 -13.97 -56.92 31.87
N LEU A 29 -15.29 -56.83 32.11
CA LEU A 29 -16.28 -57.88 31.83
C LEU A 29 -16.93 -57.71 30.45
N ASN A 30 -16.84 -56.51 29.87
CA ASN A 30 -17.34 -56.19 28.53
C ASN A 30 -16.69 -57.09 27.46
N PRO A 31 -17.45 -57.68 26.50
CA PRO A 31 -16.90 -58.48 25.40
C PRO A 31 -15.88 -57.76 24.50
N ASN A 32 -15.82 -56.42 24.53
CA ASN A 32 -14.80 -55.64 23.84
C ASN A 32 -13.42 -55.67 24.53
N TYR A 33 -13.31 -56.16 25.76
CA TYR A 33 -12.07 -56.20 26.54
C TYR A 33 -11.35 -57.56 26.44
N CYS A 34 -10.15 -57.57 25.85
CA CYS A 34 -9.33 -58.78 25.75
C CYS A 34 -8.55 -59.05 27.05
N ARG A 35 -9.14 -59.84 27.96
CA ARG A 35 -8.59 -60.14 29.29
C ARG A 35 -7.13 -60.61 29.27
N SER A 36 -6.77 -61.58 28.44
CA SER A 36 -5.39 -62.09 28.34
C SER A 36 -4.36 -61.01 27.96
N LYS A 37 -4.76 -60.00 27.16
CA LYS A 37 -3.90 -58.86 26.84
C LYS A 37 -3.86 -57.84 27.98
N GLY A 38 -4.97 -57.64 28.68
CA GLY A 38 -5.05 -56.83 29.90
C GLY A 38 -4.15 -57.35 31.03
N GLU A 39 -4.12 -58.67 31.25
CA GLU A 39 -3.24 -59.35 32.20
C GLU A 39 -1.76 -59.14 31.83
N GLN A 40 -1.42 -59.30 30.54
CA GLN A 40 -0.05 -59.08 30.05
C GLN A 40 0.40 -57.63 30.24
N ILE A 41 -0.46 -56.65 29.97
CA ILE A 41 -0.12 -55.22 30.16
C ILE A 41 0.09 -54.92 31.65
N ALA A 42 -0.81 -55.35 32.54
CA ALA A 42 -0.64 -55.14 33.98
C ALA A 42 0.65 -55.79 34.52
N LEU A 43 0.95 -57.03 34.10
CA LEU A 43 2.17 -57.75 34.48
C LEU A 43 3.46 -57.05 33.99
N ASN A 44 3.43 -56.45 32.80
CA ASN A 44 4.55 -55.68 32.27
C ASN A 44 4.79 -54.37 33.05
N VAL A 45 3.71 -53.70 33.46
CA VAL A 45 3.77 -52.40 34.16
C VAL A 45 4.15 -52.56 35.63
N ASP A 46 3.45 -53.43 36.36
CA ASP A 46 3.58 -53.54 37.82
C ASP A 46 4.46 -54.72 38.26
N GLY A 47 4.48 -55.81 37.48
CA GLY A 47 5.27 -57.00 37.78
C GLY A 47 4.52 -58.11 38.52
N ALA A 48 5.28 -59.14 38.92
CA ALA A 48 4.73 -60.35 39.53
C ALA A 48 4.44 -60.20 41.04
N CYS A 49 5.12 -59.27 41.72
CA CYS A 49 4.85 -58.92 43.11
C CYS A 49 3.91 -57.72 43.18
N ALA A 50 2.94 -57.77 44.10
CA ALA A 50 2.03 -56.66 44.36
C ALA A 50 2.61 -55.80 45.49
N ASP A 51 3.18 -54.65 45.12
CA ASP A 51 3.58 -53.60 46.05
C ASP A 51 2.46 -52.56 46.21
N ASP A 52 2.45 -51.81 47.32
CA ASP A 52 1.51 -50.69 47.58
C ASP A 52 1.58 -49.55 46.54
N SER A 53 2.53 -49.61 45.59
CA SER A 53 2.70 -48.66 44.48
C SER A 53 2.20 -49.17 43.12
N SER A 54 1.53 -50.32 43.09
CA SER A 54 0.97 -50.92 41.87
C SER A 54 0.00 -49.97 41.15
N THR A 55 0.19 -49.82 39.84
CA THR A 55 -0.65 -49.00 38.96
C THR A 55 -2.05 -49.61 38.82
N TYR A 56 -2.13 -50.93 38.68
CA TYR A 56 -3.36 -51.69 38.44
C TYR A 56 -3.62 -52.74 39.54
N SER A 57 -4.50 -52.39 40.48
CA SER A 57 -4.76 -53.24 41.66
C SER A 57 -5.42 -54.60 41.34
N SER A 58 -6.21 -54.69 40.27
CA SER A 58 -6.91 -55.92 39.89
C SER A 58 -6.06 -56.94 39.11
N LYS A 59 -4.79 -56.60 38.80
CA LYS A 59 -3.92 -57.34 37.86
C LYS A 59 -4.44 -57.38 36.40
N LEU A 60 -5.41 -56.53 36.08
CA LEU A 60 -5.88 -56.24 34.73
C LEU A 60 -5.67 -54.74 34.47
N MET A 61 -5.53 -54.33 33.21
CA MET A 61 -5.61 -52.92 32.82
C MET A 61 -7.06 -52.41 32.99
N ASP A 62 -7.42 -52.12 34.24
CA ASP A 62 -8.78 -51.75 34.70
C ASP A 62 -9.08 -50.25 34.66
N LYS A 63 -8.09 -49.42 34.28
CA LYS A 63 -8.25 -47.97 34.13
C LYS A 63 -7.44 -47.37 32.98
N GLN A 64 -7.91 -46.23 32.50
CA GLN A 64 -7.23 -45.37 31.52
C GLN A 64 -7.02 -43.97 32.08
N THR A 65 -5.77 -43.52 32.11
CA THR A 65 -5.41 -42.16 32.52
C THR A 65 -5.52 -41.21 31.32
N PHE A 66 -6.17 -40.07 31.50
CA PHE A 66 -6.22 -38.95 30.56
C PHE A 66 -5.43 -37.77 31.13
N CYS A 67 -4.55 -37.20 30.32
CA CYS A 67 -3.69 -36.07 30.69
C CYS A 67 -4.04 -34.84 29.85
N SER A 68 -4.16 -33.67 30.49
CA SER A 68 -4.46 -32.42 29.79
C SER A 68 -3.24 -31.75 29.17
N SER A 69 -3.41 -31.14 28.00
CA SER A 69 -2.55 -30.06 27.50
C SER A 69 -3.31 -28.74 27.51
N GLN A 70 -2.69 -27.65 27.97
CA GLN A 70 -3.25 -26.30 27.82
C GLN A 70 -3.29 -25.91 26.32
N SER A 71 -4.46 -25.53 25.81
CA SER A 71 -4.64 -25.23 24.38
C SER A 71 -4.25 -23.80 23.99
N THR A 72 -4.28 -22.87 24.95
CA THR A 72 -3.98 -21.45 24.74
C THR A 72 -3.59 -20.78 26.05
N SER A 73 -2.65 -19.83 25.99
CA SER A 73 -2.17 -19.06 27.14
C SER A 73 -3.00 -17.80 27.46
N ASN A 74 -3.90 -17.38 26.55
CA ASN A 74 -4.76 -16.22 26.76
C ASN A 74 -6.22 -16.58 26.51
N THR A 75 -6.97 -16.72 27.60
CA THR A 75 -8.40 -17.05 27.57
C THR A 75 -9.32 -15.83 27.68
N ALA A 76 -8.80 -14.62 27.89
CA ALA A 76 -9.60 -13.41 28.19
C ALA A 76 -10.59 -13.02 27.08
N ARG A 77 -10.39 -13.54 25.85
CA ARG A 77 -11.29 -13.35 24.70
C ARG A 77 -12.36 -14.43 24.53
N TYR A 78 -12.42 -15.42 25.42
CA TYR A 78 -13.40 -16.51 25.37
C TYR A 78 -14.28 -16.50 26.63
N ALA A 79 -15.58 -16.74 26.42
CA ALA A 79 -16.56 -16.89 27.47
C ALA A 79 -17.45 -18.10 27.18
N ALA A 80 -17.88 -18.80 28.23
CA ALA A 80 -19.04 -19.66 28.17
C ALA A 80 -20.30 -18.79 28.06
N ALA A 81 -21.29 -19.26 27.31
CA ALA A 81 -22.53 -18.52 27.07
C ALA A 81 -23.73 -19.42 27.38
N LEU A 82 -24.48 -19.09 28.44
CA LEU A 82 -25.65 -19.84 28.88
C LEU A 82 -26.92 -19.12 28.42
N TYR A 83 -27.64 -19.73 27.47
CA TYR A 83 -28.86 -19.19 26.89
C TYR A 83 -30.10 -19.66 27.65
N ARG A 84 -30.93 -18.73 28.13
CA ARG A 84 -32.23 -19.03 28.77
C ARG A 84 -33.25 -17.95 28.45
N GLN A 85 -34.45 -18.35 28.05
CA GLN A 85 -35.65 -17.49 27.96
C GLN A 85 -35.47 -16.19 27.13
N GLY A 86 -34.57 -16.19 26.14
CA GLY A 86 -34.26 -15.01 25.32
C GLY A 86 -33.00 -14.23 25.76
N GLU A 87 -32.48 -14.51 26.95
CA GLU A 87 -31.26 -13.90 27.50
C GLU A 87 -30.03 -14.79 27.27
N LEU A 88 -28.86 -14.15 27.19
CA LEU A 88 -27.57 -14.83 27.04
C LEU A 88 -26.60 -14.35 28.13
N HIS A 89 -26.33 -15.22 29.11
CA HIS A 89 -25.42 -14.93 30.21
C HIS A 89 -24.00 -15.37 29.84
N LEU A 90 -23.04 -14.44 29.95
CA LEU A 90 -21.64 -14.68 29.58
C LEU A 90 -20.76 -14.84 30.82
N THR A 91 -19.96 -15.90 30.86
CA THR A 91 -18.99 -16.18 31.94
C THR A 91 -17.58 -16.35 31.34
N PRO A 92 -16.59 -15.50 31.71
CA PRO A 92 -15.22 -15.63 31.22
C PRO A 92 -14.58 -16.99 31.53
N LEU A 93 -13.81 -17.54 30.61
CA LEU A 93 -13.13 -18.83 30.81
C LEU A 93 -11.75 -18.63 31.46
N HIS A 94 -11.47 -19.35 32.55
CA HIS A 94 -10.18 -19.31 33.23
C HIS A 94 -9.08 -20.11 32.52
N GLY A 95 -9.45 -21.21 31.86
CA GLY A 95 -8.53 -22.11 31.15
C GLY A 95 -9.27 -22.92 30.08
N ILE A 96 -8.57 -23.31 29.01
CA ILE A 96 -9.08 -24.21 27.97
C ILE A 96 -8.08 -25.35 27.83
N LEU A 97 -8.52 -26.55 28.23
CA LEU A 97 -7.69 -27.74 28.35
C LEU A 97 -8.17 -28.82 27.38
N GLN A 98 -7.24 -29.46 26.68
CA GLN A 98 -7.52 -30.61 25.84
C GLN A 98 -7.00 -31.88 26.52
N LEU A 99 -7.91 -32.74 26.95
CA LEU A 99 -7.59 -34.07 27.47
C LEU A 99 -7.21 -35.01 26.33
N ARG A 100 -6.17 -35.83 26.55
CA ARG A 100 -5.77 -36.94 25.67
C ARG A 100 -5.52 -38.19 26.50
N PRO A 101 -5.76 -39.40 25.97
CA PRO A 101 -5.26 -40.63 26.57
C PRO A 101 -3.76 -40.55 26.82
N SER A 102 -3.33 -40.88 28.04
CA SER A 102 -1.93 -41.03 28.41
C SER A 102 -1.48 -42.46 28.14
N PHE A 103 -0.27 -42.59 27.58
CA PHE A 103 0.41 -43.88 27.39
C PHE A 103 1.58 -44.06 28.36
N SER A 104 1.65 -43.28 29.44
CA SER A 104 2.71 -43.31 30.46
C SER A 104 2.90 -44.66 31.16
N TYR A 105 1.91 -45.56 31.07
CA TYR A 105 2.05 -46.94 31.52
C TYR A 105 3.05 -47.74 30.66
N LEU A 106 3.19 -47.43 29.36
CA LEU A 106 4.21 -48.04 28.50
C LEU A 106 5.61 -47.58 28.92
N ASP A 107 5.81 -46.28 29.19
CA ASP A 107 7.08 -45.74 29.70
C ASP A 107 7.48 -46.39 31.04
N LYS A 108 6.49 -46.64 31.93
CA LYS A 108 6.69 -47.40 33.17
C LYS A 108 7.10 -48.85 32.92
N ALA A 109 6.44 -49.56 31.99
CA ALA A 109 6.78 -50.93 31.64
C ALA A 109 8.21 -51.04 31.08
N ASP A 110 8.60 -50.12 30.18
CA ASP A 110 9.96 -50.08 29.61
C ASP A 110 11.02 -49.72 30.67
N ALA A 111 10.68 -48.92 31.67
CA ALA A 111 11.55 -48.64 32.80
C ALA A 111 11.71 -49.86 33.72
N LYS A 112 10.61 -50.55 34.06
CA LYS A 112 10.64 -51.79 34.86
C LYS A 112 11.31 -52.95 34.13
N HIS A 113 11.20 -53.03 32.81
CA HIS A 113 11.95 -53.99 32.00
C HIS A 113 13.46 -53.72 32.08
N ARG A 114 13.89 -52.47 31.88
CA ARG A 114 15.32 -52.08 32.00
C ARG A 114 15.88 -52.31 33.41
N GLU A 115 15.09 -52.07 34.44
CA GLU A 115 15.46 -52.36 35.84
C GLU A 115 15.71 -53.87 36.06
N ARG A 116 14.85 -54.74 35.50
CA ARG A 116 15.02 -56.20 35.59
C ARG A 116 16.21 -56.71 34.79
N GLU A 117 16.43 -56.22 33.57
CA GLU A 117 17.59 -56.61 32.76
C GLU A 117 18.89 -56.22 33.45
N ALA A 118 19.00 -55.00 33.98
CA ALA A 118 20.16 -54.56 34.74
C ALA A 118 20.37 -55.38 36.03
N ALA A 119 19.30 -55.78 36.71
CA ALA A 119 19.38 -56.66 37.88
C ALA A 119 19.80 -58.10 37.53
N ASN A 120 19.44 -58.59 36.33
CA ASN A 120 19.86 -59.89 35.82
C ASN A 120 21.33 -59.88 35.37
N GLU A 121 21.79 -58.84 34.66
CA GLU A 121 23.21 -58.68 34.29
C GLU A 121 24.12 -58.54 35.53
N ALA A 122 23.66 -57.85 36.58
CA ALA A 122 24.36 -57.77 37.86
C ALA A 122 24.44 -59.11 38.61
N GLY A 123 23.70 -60.14 38.19
CA GLY A 123 23.66 -61.47 38.82
C GLY A 123 24.75 -62.46 38.37
N ASP A 124 25.42 -62.20 37.24
CA ASP A 124 26.43 -63.12 36.64
C ASP A 124 27.84 -62.49 36.54
N SER A 125 28.02 -61.30 37.10
CA SER A 125 29.31 -60.60 37.16
C SER A 125 30.04 -60.82 38.49
N SER A 126 30.41 -62.07 38.78
CA SER A 126 31.60 -62.28 39.61
C SER A 126 32.82 -61.91 38.77
N GLN A 127 33.64 -60.98 39.26
CA GLN A 127 34.89 -60.51 38.64
C GLN A 127 34.75 -59.38 37.58
N ASP A 128 34.40 -58.18 38.05
CA ASP A 128 35.34 -57.06 37.92
C ASP A 128 35.14 -56.03 39.06
N GLU A 129 36.15 -55.92 39.92
CA GLU A 129 36.27 -54.83 40.91
C GLU A 129 36.63 -53.56 40.13
N ALA A 130 35.61 -52.87 39.61
CA ALA A 130 35.79 -51.52 39.06
C ALA A 130 36.12 -50.57 40.22
N GLU A 131 37.42 -50.30 40.37
CA GLU A 131 38.04 -49.47 41.41
C GLU A 131 37.16 -48.25 41.74
N GLU A 132 36.83 -48.06 43.04
CA GLU A 132 36.23 -46.81 43.51
C GLU A 132 37.26 -45.67 43.33
N ASP A 133 37.24 -45.08 42.14
CA ASP A 133 38.06 -43.92 41.80
C ASP A 133 37.64 -42.77 42.73
N VAL A 134 38.46 -42.55 43.77
CA VAL A 134 38.16 -41.68 44.90
C VAL A 134 38.04 -40.24 44.40
N LYS A 135 36.81 -39.85 44.05
CA LYS A 135 36.47 -38.50 43.59
C LYS A 135 36.86 -37.51 44.67
N GLN A 136 38.04 -36.90 44.48
CA GLN A 136 38.49 -35.76 45.26
C GLN A 136 37.35 -34.75 45.32
N ILE A 137 36.87 -34.45 46.54
CA ILE A 137 35.85 -33.44 46.78
C ILE A 137 36.49 -32.07 46.53
N THR A 138 36.67 -31.73 45.25
CA THR A 138 37.07 -30.40 44.85
C THR A 138 35.88 -29.50 45.11
N VAL A 139 35.98 -28.67 46.14
CA VAL A 139 34.95 -27.70 46.49
C VAL A 139 34.87 -26.64 45.39
N ARG A 140 34.15 -26.95 44.30
CA ARG A 140 33.89 -26.03 43.20
C ARG A 140 32.97 -24.94 43.71
N PHE A 141 33.57 -23.86 44.20
CA PHE A 141 32.89 -22.59 44.42
C PHE A 141 32.08 -22.25 43.16
N SER A 142 30.78 -22.08 43.34
CA SER A 142 29.86 -21.77 42.24
C SER A 142 30.28 -20.46 41.60
N ARG A 143 30.86 -20.52 40.40
CA ARG A 143 31.09 -19.31 39.60
C ARG A 143 29.74 -18.61 39.40
N PRO A 144 29.66 -17.28 39.55
CA PRO A 144 28.46 -16.54 39.20
C PRO A 144 28.02 -16.88 37.77
N GLU A 145 26.81 -17.41 37.63
CA GLU A 145 26.23 -17.74 36.34
C GLU A 145 26.05 -16.45 35.52
N SER A 146 26.55 -16.43 34.28
CA SER A 146 26.34 -15.26 33.41
C SER A 146 24.85 -15.10 33.09
N GLU A 147 24.40 -13.86 32.89
CA GLU A 147 22.98 -13.58 32.69
C GLU A 147 22.39 -14.34 31.49
N GLN A 148 23.15 -14.46 30.40
CA GLN A 148 22.77 -15.28 29.23
C GLN A 148 22.71 -16.79 29.53
N ALA A 149 23.64 -17.32 30.34
CA ALA A 149 23.59 -18.72 30.75
C ALA A 149 22.36 -19.01 31.63
N ARG A 150 22.07 -18.10 32.57
CA ARG A 150 20.87 -18.15 33.42
C ARG A 150 19.59 -18.09 32.59
N GLN A 151 19.51 -17.21 31.60
CA GLN A 151 18.36 -17.13 30.69
C GLN A 151 18.16 -18.44 29.89
N ARG A 152 19.24 -18.99 29.31
CA ARG A 152 19.18 -20.27 28.58
C ARG A 152 18.78 -21.44 29.48
N ARG A 153 19.26 -21.47 30.73
CA ARG A 153 18.85 -22.47 31.72
C ARG A 153 17.38 -22.31 32.11
N VAL A 154 16.89 -21.09 32.31
CA VAL A 154 15.46 -20.84 32.61
C VAL A 154 14.54 -21.23 31.45
N GLN A 155 15.05 -21.18 30.21
CA GLN A 155 14.36 -21.63 28.99
C GLN A 155 14.57 -23.12 28.68
N SER A 156 15.35 -23.87 29.46
CA SER A 156 15.60 -25.29 29.19
C SER A 156 14.42 -26.17 29.59
N TYR A 157 14.21 -27.26 28.84
CA TYR A 157 13.15 -28.22 29.12
C TYR A 157 13.27 -28.82 30.53
N GLU A 158 14.48 -29.23 30.94
CA GLU A 158 14.74 -29.80 32.27
C GLU A 158 14.37 -28.83 33.41
N PHE A 159 14.74 -27.55 33.29
CA PHE A 159 14.41 -26.55 34.30
C PHE A 159 12.91 -26.31 34.38
N LEU A 160 12.24 -26.22 33.23
CA LEU A 160 10.80 -26.01 33.16
C LEU A 160 10.03 -27.24 33.67
N GLN A 161 10.46 -28.45 33.34
CA GLN A 161 9.92 -29.71 33.84
C GLN A 161 10.09 -29.83 35.36
N LYS A 162 11.26 -29.47 35.91
CA LYS A 162 11.50 -29.44 37.36
C LYS A 162 10.57 -28.44 38.06
N LYS A 163 10.45 -27.21 37.52
CA LYS A 163 9.52 -26.19 38.03
C LYS A 163 8.06 -26.64 37.97
N HIS A 164 7.67 -27.46 36.99
CA HIS A 164 6.35 -28.07 36.91
C HIS A 164 6.16 -29.26 37.87
N ALA A 165 7.25 -29.95 38.26
CA ALA A 165 7.23 -30.98 39.30
C ALA A 165 7.10 -30.39 40.71
N GLU A 166 7.62 -29.17 40.94
CA GLU A 166 7.54 -28.45 42.23
C GLU A 166 6.10 -28.05 42.65
N GLU A 167 5.14 -27.96 41.72
CA GLU A 167 3.74 -27.73 42.07
C GLU A 167 3.07 -29.06 42.51
N PRO A 168 2.51 -29.15 43.73
CA PRO A 168 1.84 -30.37 44.19
C PRO A 168 0.50 -30.58 43.47
N TRP A 169 0.10 -31.85 43.35
CA TRP A 169 -1.22 -32.22 42.86
C TRP A 169 -2.29 -31.99 43.94
N VAL A 170 -3.43 -31.43 43.53
CA VAL A 170 -4.62 -31.26 44.36
C VAL A 170 -5.66 -32.27 43.90
N HIS A 171 -6.08 -33.17 44.79
CA HIS A 171 -7.13 -34.15 44.50
C HIS A 171 -8.50 -33.46 44.48
N LEU A 172 -9.36 -33.84 43.52
CA LEU A 172 -10.72 -33.34 43.36
C LEU A 172 -11.74 -34.49 43.47
N HIS A 173 -12.92 -34.17 43.99
CA HIS A 173 -14.07 -35.08 43.93
C HIS A 173 -14.86 -34.78 42.66
N TYR A 174 -15.10 -35.80 41.85
CA TYR A 174 -15.97 -35.69 40.69
C TYR A 174 -17.44 -35.66 41.11
N TYR A 175 -18.22 -34.82 40.42
CA TYR A 175 -19.67 -34.81 40.48
C TYR A 175 -20.20 -34.75 39.04
N GLY A 176 -20.85 -35.82 38.59
CA GLY A 176 -21.32 -35.95 37.22
C GLY A 176 -22.47 -35.00 36.88
N LEU A 177 -22.77 -34.87 35.58
CA LEU A 177 -23.80 -33.97 35.04
C LEU A 177 -25.22 -34.22 35.59
N ARG A 178 -25.48 -35.40 36.16
CA ARG A 178 -26.76 -35.80 36.76
C ARG A 178 -26.81 -35.59 38.28
N ASP A 179 -25.71 -35.18 38.93
CA ASP A 179 -25.74 -34.85 40.36
C ASP A 179 -26.38 -33.48 40.61
N SER A 180 -27.22 -33.44 41.63
CA SER A 180 -27.80 -32.27 42.28
C SER A 180 -26.81 -31.11 42.48
N ARG A 181 -25.55 -31.40 42.82
CA ARG A 181 -24.51 -30.36 42.97
C ARG A 181 -24.21 -29.65 41.65
N SER A 182 -24.10 -30.40 40.56
CA SER A 182 -23.83 -29.83 39.22
C SER A 182 -24.97 -28.93 38.75
N GLU A 183 -26.22 -29.30 39.05
CA GLU A 183 -27.39 -28.46 38.74
C GLU A 183 -27.42 -27.19 39.60
N HIS A 184 -27.05 -27.27 40.88
CA HIS A 184 -26.93 -26.11 41.76
C HIS A 184 -25.82 -25.16 41.29
N GLU A 185 -24.62 -25.68 41.02
CA GLU A 185 -23.46 -24.87 40.60
C GLU A 185 -23.68 -24.20 39.23
N ARG A 186 -24.41 -24.85 38.31
CA ARG A 186 -24.87 -24.27 37.04
C ARG A 186 -25.67 -22.97 37.23
N GLN A 187 -26.31 -22.74 38.37
CA GLN A 187 -27.05 -21.51 38.65
C GLN A 187 -26.12 -20.29 38.78
N TYR A 188 -24.85 -20.48 39.16
CA TYR A 188 -23.87 -19.39 39.27
C TYR A 188 -23.39 -18.84 37.92
N LEU A 189 -23.71 -19.50 36.81
CA LEU A 189 -23.48 -18.99 35.45
C LEU A 189 -24.47 -17.88 35.05
N LEU A 190 -25.51 -17.64 35.86
CA LEU A 190 -26.50 -16.59 35.65
C LEU A 190 -26.11 -15.33 36.42
N CYS A 191 -26.16 -14.17 35.75
CA CYS A 191 -26.04 -12.91 36.46
C CYS A 191 -27.36 -12.56 37.16
N GLN A 192 -27.28 -12.08 38.40
CA GLN A 192 -28.43 -11.61 39.19
C GLN A 192 -28.77 -10.13 38.90
N GLY A 193 -28.38 -9.63 37.73
CA GLY A 193 -28.52 -8.22 37.36
C GLY A 193 -29.97 -7.88 36.99
N SER A 194 -30.40 -6.65 37.31
CA SER A 194 -31.68 -6.14 36.81
C SER A 194 -31.63 -5.96 35.30
N SER A 195 -32.68 -6.41 34.60
CA SER A 195 -32.92 -6.05 33.20
C SER A 195 -32.96 -4.52 33.05
N GLY A 196 -32.20 -3.96 32.10
CA GLY A 196 -32.26 -2.54 31.74
C GLY A 196 -31.24 -1.61 32.40
N VAL A 197 -30.19 -2.12 33.05
CA VAL A 197 -29.04 -1.27 33.46
C VAL A 197 -28.20 -0.91 32.22
N GLU A 198 -28.09 0.37 31.92
CA GLU A 198 -27.26 0.88 30.81
C GLU A 198 -25.77 0.81 31.16
N ASN A 199 -24.93 0.42 30.19
CA ASN A 199 -23.53 0.06 30.44
C ASN A 199 -22.62 1.30 30.46
N THR A 200 -21.95 1.54 31.59
CA THR A 200 -21.04 2.69 31.79
C THR A 200 -19.67 2.56 31.13
N GLU A 201 -19.23 1.33 30.83
CA GLU A 201 -17.86 1.04 30.38
C GLU A 201 -17.74 1.06 28.84
N LEU A 202 -18.81 0.68 28.13
CA LEU A 202 -18.82 0.52 26.67
C LEU A 202 -19.25 1.79 25.91
N VAL A 203 -18.75 2.95 26.36
CA VAL A 203 -19.16 4.29 25.88
C VAL A 203 -18.32 4.88 24.74
N LYS A 204 -17.38 4.12 24.17
CA LYS A 204 -16.42 4.62 23.16
C LYS A 204 -17.06 4.86 21.80
N SER A 205 -16.67 5.93 21.12
CA SER A 205 -17.08 6.15 19.73
C SER A 205 -16.45 5.12 18.78
N PRO A 206 -17.06 4.83 17.61
CA PRO A 206 -16.49 3.90 16.63
C PRO A 206 -15.06 4.26 16.18
N SER A 207 -14.75 5.57 16.10
CA SER A 207 -13.41 6.08 15.80
C SER A 207 -12.40 5.83 16.92
N GLU A 208 -12.77 6.04 18.18
CA GLU A 208 -11.91 5.74 19.33
C GLU A 208 -11.66 4.24 19.48
N TYR A 209 -12.70 3.44 19.25
CA TYR A 209 -12.58 1.98 19.30
C TYR A 209 -11.65 1.46 18.18
N LEU A 210 -11.76 2.01 16.98
CA LEU A 210 -10.85 1.67 15.88
C LEU A 210 -9.39 2.05 16.18
N MET A 211 -9.13 3.24 16.74
CA MET A 211 -7.78 3.65 17.19
C MET A 211 -7.25 2.80 18.34
N MET A 212 -8.11 2.23 19.18
CA MET A 212 -7.73 1.30 20.24
C MET A 212 -7.37 -0.09 19.68
N LEU A 213 -8.07 -0.56 18.64
CA LEU A 213 -7.74 -1.81 17.95
C LEU A 213 -6.50 -1.69 17.07
N MET A 214 -6.23 -0.50 16.52
CA MET A 214 -5.09 -0.19 15.66
C MET A 214 -4.35 1.04 16.20
N PRO A 215 -3.54 0.89 17.27
CA PRO A 215 -2.76 2.01 17.80
C PRO A 215 -1.77 2.52 16.73
N PRO A 216 -1.61 3.85 16.57
CA PRO A 216 -0.66 4.41 15.62
C PRO A 216 0.77 4.02 15.98
N SER A 217 1.58 3.68 14.97
CA SER A 217 2.98 3.34 15.19
C SER A 217 3.78 4.58 15.59
N PRO A 218 4.65 4.51 16.62
CA PRO A 218 5.43 5.66 17.09
C PRO A 218 6.55 6.08 16.12
N GLU A 219 6.69 5.41 14.98
CA GLU A 219 7.76 5.62 13.99
C GLU A 219 7.38 6.67 12.92
N GLU A 220 6.08 6.96 12.72
CA GLU A 220 5.61 7.94 11.72
C GLU A 220 6.08 9.39 11.99
N GLU A 221 6.55 9.70 13.21
CA GLU A 221 7.12 11.02 13.53
C GLU A 221 8.55 11.24 13.00
N LYS A 222 9.28 10.18 12.62
CA LYS A 222 10.73 10.28 12.33
C LYS A 222 11.09 10.19 10.86
N ASP A 223 10.39 9.34 10.09
CA ASP A 223 10.71 9.16 8.68
C ASP A 223 10.02 10.20 7.80
N LYS A 224 10.81 11.23 7.44
CA LYS A 224 10.47 12.12 6.32
C LYS A 224 10.28 11.25 5.07
N PRO A 225 9.11 11.30 4.41
CA PRO A 225 8.80 10.38 3.32
C PRO A 225 9.80 10.50 2.18
N VAL A 226 10.15 9.36 1.56
CA VAL A 226 11.05 9.25 0.39
C VAL A 226 10.38 9.74 -0.91
N ALA A 227 9.60 10.81 -0.81
CA ALA A 227 9.18 11.62 -1.93
C ALA A 227 10.28 12.67 -2.22
N PRO A 228 10.31 13.29 -3.43
CA PRO A 228 11.07 14.52 -3.61
C PRO A 228 10.64 15.52 -2.54
N SER A 229 11.58 16.18 -1.86
CA SER A 229 11.36 16.97 -0.62
C SER A 229 10.35 18.14 -0.70
N ASN A 230 9.73 18.33 -1.87
CA ASN A 230 8.66 19.30 -2.11
C ASN A 230 7.25 18.67 -2.13
N VAL A 231 7.10 17.33 -2.15
CA VAL A 231 5.81 16.64 -2.31
C VAL A 231 5.39 15.96 -1.00
N LEU A 232 4.29 16.43 -0.42
CA LEU A 232 3.65 15.86 0.78
C LEU A 232 2.28 15.27 0.42
N SER A 233 1.82 14.27 1.17
CA SER A 233 0.44 13.79 1.05
C SER A 233 -0.56 14.83 1.59
N MET A 234 -1.82 14.80 1.15
CA MET A 234 -2.85 15.69 1.70
C MET A 234 -3.11 15.47 3.20
N ALA A 235 -2.78 14.29 3.75
CA ALA A 235 -2.84 14.03 5.19
C ALA A 235 -1.69 14.74 5.92
N GLN A 236 -0.45 14.60 5.46
CA GLN A 236 0.72 15.30 6.00
C GLN A 236 0.64 16.81 5.84
N LEU A 237 0.06 17.29 4.73
CA LEU A 237 -0.18 18.72 4.53
C LEU A 237 -1.09 19.28 5.64
N ARG A 238 -2.14 18.54 6.04
CA ARG A 238 -3.10 18.97 7.07
C ARG A 238 -2.52 19.01 8.49
N THR A 239 -1.39 18.36 8.77
CA THR A 239 -0.71 18.47 10.08
C THR A 239 0.17 19.72 10.18
N LEU A 240 0.48 20.39 9.06
CA LEU A 240 1.31 21.60 9.04
C LEU A 240 0.52 22.88 9.35
N PRO A 241 1.18 23.97 9.82
CA PRO A 241 0.54 25.27 9.96
C PRO A 241 0.00 25.81 8.63
N LEU A 242 -1.14 26.50 8.66
CA LEU A 242 -1.84 27.03 7.47
C LEU A 242 -0.93 27.82 6.49
N ALA A 243 0.02 28.59 7.02
CA ALA A 243 0.96 29.36 6.20
C ALA A 243 1.88 28.46 5.36
N ASP A 244 2.33 27.33 5.91
CA ASP A 244 3.19 26.36 5.23
C ASP A 244 2.37 25.51 4.26
N GLN A 245 1.12 25.16 4.60
CA GLN A 245 0.18 24.51 3.66
C GLN A 245 0.03 25.35 2.39
N ILE A 246 -0.30 26.64 2.52
CA ILE A 246 -0.46 27.56 1.38
C ILE A 246 0.87 27.70 0.62
N LYS A 247 2.01 27.82 1.31
CA LYS A 247 3.33 27.95 0.68
C LYS A 247 3.69 26.71 -0.16
N ILE A 248 3.47 25.51 0.37
CA ILE A 248 3.78 24.24 -0.30
C ILE A 248 2.85 24.04 -1.50
N LEU A 249 1.54 24.28 -1.35
CA LEU A 249 0.58 24.24 -2.47
C LEU A 249 0.98 25.21 -3.58
N MET A 250 1.27 26.48 -3.27
CA MET A 250 1.65 27.46 -4.29
C MET A 250 3.01 27.13 -4.94
N LYS A 251 3.98 26.60 -4.20
CA LYS A 251 5.27 26.15 -4.77
C LYS A 251 5.08 24.98 -5.74
N ASN A 252 4.15 24.06 -5.45
CA ASN A 252 3.91 22.87 -6.26
C ASN A 252 3.01 23.12 -7.48
N VAL A 253 1.94 23.90 -7.33
CA VAL A 253 0.95 24.17 -8.39
C VAL A 253 1.32 25.39 -9.25
N LYS A 254 2.11 26.34 -8.71
CA LYS A 254 2.59 27.60 -9.34
C LYS A 254 1.50 28.61 -9.69
N VAL A 255 0.35 28.18 -10.21
CA VAL A 255 -0.78 29.06 -10.58
C VAL A 255 -2.13 28.39 -10.33
N MET A 256 -3.03 29.04 -9.59
CA MET A 256 -4.37 28.49 -9.30
C MET A 256 -5.45 29.55 -9.00
N PRO A 257 -6.74 29.24 -9.23
CA PRO A 257 -7.86 30.06 -8.75
C PRO A 257 -7.98 29.99 -7.22
N PHE A 258 -8.54 31.02 -6.59
CA PHE A 258 -8.70 31.06 -5.14
C PHE A 258 -9.69 30.00 -4.61
N ALA A 259 -10.76 29.72 -5.36
CA ALA A 259 -11.74 28.69 -5.00
C ALA A 259 -11.10 27.28 -4.88
N ASN A 260 -10.14 26.95 -5.75
CA ASN A 260 -9.43 25.68 -5.71
C ASN A 260 -8.53 25.57 -4.46
N LEU A 261 -7.96 26.68 -3.99
CA LEU A 261 -7.15 26.70 -2.77
C LEU A 261 -8.01 26.45 -1.53
N MET A 262 -9.17 27.11 -1.43
CA MET A 262 -10.15 26.86 -0.36
C MET A 262 -10.60 25.39 -0.37
N SER A 263 -10.83 24.82 -1.55
CA SER A 263 -11.25 23.42 -1.71
C SER A 263 -10.19 22.41 -1.25
N LEU A 264 -8.89 22.70 -1.46
CA LEU A 264 -7.80 21.82 -1.03
C LEU A 264 -7.54 21.90 0.48
N LEU A 265 -7.57 23.11 1.04
CA LEU A 265 -7.37 23.33 2.48
C LEU A 265 -8.53 22.75 3.31
N GLY A 266 -9.77 22.96 2.85
CA GLY A 266 -10.98 22.40 3.44
C GLY A 266 -11.99 23.47 3.89
N PRO A 267 -13.29 23.13 3.96
CA PRO A 267 -14.37 24.10 4.16
C PRO A 267 -14.43 24.73 5.57
N SER A 268 -13.69 24.19 6.54
CA SER A 268 -13.63 24.69 7.92
C SER A 268 -12.64 25.84 8.13
N ILE A 269 -11.84 26.20 7.12
CA ILE A 269 -10.78 27.20 7.26
C ILE A 269 -11.28 28.57 6.81
N ASP A 270 -11.00 29.60 7.62
CA ASP A 270 -11.37 30.98 7.34
C ASP A 270 -10.69 31.53 6.06
N SER A 271 -11.53 31.95 5.10
CA SER A 271 -11.12 32.61 3.86
C SER A 271 -10.26 33.86 4.06
N VAL A 272 -10.47 34.64 5.13
CA VAL A 272 -9.70 35.87 5.40
C VAL A 272 -8.28 35.53 5.86
N ALA A 273 -8.11 34.50 6.68
CA ALA A 273 -6.82 33.94 7.03
C ALA A 273 -6.07 33.40 5.79
N VAL A 274 -6.76 32.68 4.89
CA VAL A 274 -6.16 32.19 3.63
C VAL A 274 -5.73 33.34 2.73
N LEU A 275 -6.59 34.36 2.53
CA LEU A 275 -6.28 35.58 1.77
C LEU A 275 -5.04 36.30 2.32
N ARG A 276 -4.89 36.37 3.66
CA ARG A 276 -3.73 36.97 4.31
C ARG A 276 -2.46 36.12 4.14
N GLY A 277 -2.61 34.79 4.14
CA GLY A 277 -1.53 33.83 3.89
C GLY A 277 -1.01 33.90 2.46
N ILE A 278 -1.90 33.79 1.47
CA ILE A 278 -1.49 33.71 0.06
C ILE A 278 -0.82 34.99 -0.45
N GLN A 279 -1.24 36.17 0.01
CA GLN A 279 -0.56 37.45 -0.30
C GLN A 279 0.92 37.49 0.11
N LYS A 280 1.37 36.62 1.03
CA LYS A 280 2.79 36.51 1.40
C LYS A 280 3.60 35.73 0.37
N VAL A 281 3.03 34.69 -0.25
CA VAL A 281 3.75 33.73 -1.11
C VAL A 281 3.38 33.79 -2.60
N ALA A 282 2.31 34.50 -2.95
CA ALA A 282 1.79 34.63 -4.31
C ALA A 282 1.34 36.07 -4.62
N MET A 283 1.13 36.35 -5.91
CA MET A 283 0.67 37.60 -6.50
C MET A 283 -0.52 37.34 -7.42
N LEU A 284 -1.40 38.31 -7.59
CA LEU A 284 -2.59 38.19 -8.44
C LEU A 284 -2.26 38.50 -9.92
N VAL A 285 -2.59 37.60 -10.85
CA VAL A 285 -2.45 37.78 -12.31
C VAL A 285 -3.71 37.26 -12.99
N GLN A 286 -4.41 38.12 -13.74
CA GLN A 286 -5.69 37.78 -14.41
C GLN A 286 -6.71 37.09 -13.48
N GLY A 287 -6.88 37.61 -12.25
CA GLY A 287 -7.77 37.03 -11.22
C GLY A 287 -7.23 35.77 -10.52
N ASN A 288 -6.18 35.13 -11.04
CA ASN A 288 -5.61 33.91 -10.49
C ASN A 288 -4.38 34.19 -9.63
N TRP A 289 -4.10 33.33 -8.65
CA TRP A 289 -2.92 33.45 -7.81
C TRP A 289 -1.71 32.76 -8.43
N VAL A 290 -0.60 33.49 -8.54
CA VAL A 290 0.67 33.07 -9.10
C VAL A 290 1.75 33.10 -8.02
N VAL A 291 2.48 32.01 -7.80
CA VAL A 291 3.59 31.96 -6.84
C VAL A 291 4.65 33.03 -7.12
N LYS A 292 5.16 33.69 -6.09
CA LYS A 292 6.21 34.72 -6.23
C LYS A 292 7.55 34.10 -6.63
N SER A 293 8.36 34.87 -7.33
CA SER A 293 9.63 34.40 -7.88
C SER A 293 10.67 34.06 -6.79
N ASP A 294 10.66 34.76 -5.66
CA ASP A 294 11.51 34.51 -4.49
C ASP A 294 11.19 33.22 -3.72
N ILE A 295 9.99 32.64 -3.93
CA ILE A 295 9.59 31.33 -3.39
C ILE A 295 10.10 30.17 -4.27
N LEU A 296 10.32 30.43 -5.57
CA LEU A 296 10.86 29.45 -6.53
C LEU A 296 12.39 29.50 -6.61
N TYR A 297 12.96 30.70 -6.68
CA TYR A 297 14.39 30.93 -6.83
C TYR A 297 14.92 31.70 -5.60
N PRO A 298 15.32 31.00 -4.50
CA PRO A 298 15.94 31.64 -3.35
C PRO A 298 17.32 32.22 -3.73
N LYS A 299 17.82 33.19 -2.95
CA LYS A 299 18.97 34.04 -3.31
C LYS A 299 20.28 33.30 -3.60
N ASP A 300 20.42 32.11 -3.05
CA ASP A 300 21.55 31.18 -3.16
C ASP A 300 21.45 30.24 -4.37
N SER A 301 20.36 30.29 -5.14
CA SER A 301 20.17 29.49 -6.36
C SER A 301 20.60 30.20 -7.65
N SER A 302 20.80 29.42 -8.71
CA SER A 302 21.11 29.87 -10.06
C SER A 302 20.36 29.02 -11.09
N SER A 303 20.31 29.47 -12.35
CA SER A 303 19.64 28.74 -13.42
C SER A 303 20.35 27.40 -13.68
N PRO A 304 19.59 26.28 -13.81
CA PRO A 304 20.15 25.00 -14.24
C PRO A 304 20.55 24.99 -15.73
N HIS A 305 20.15 26.00 -16.51
CA HIS A 305 20.43 26.10 -17.96
C HIS A 305 21.56 27.09 -18.26
N SER A 306 21.59 28.23 -17.57
CA SER A 306 22.48 29.36 -17.90
C SER A 306 23.45 29.75 -16.78
N GLY A 307 23.30 29.19 -15.58
CA GLY A 307 24.07 29.58 -14.39
C GLY A 307 23.76 31.00 -13.87
N VAL A 308 22.79 31.70 -14.47
CA VAL A 308 22.39 33.07 -14.10
C VAL A 308 21.84 33.09 -12.65
N PRO A 309 22.26 34.04 -11.79
CA PRO A 309 21.80 34.11 -10.41
C PRO A 309 20.29 34.31 -10.26
N ALA A 310 19.71 33.74 -9.20
CA ALA A 310 18.28 33.83 -8.86
C ALA A 310 17.70 35.25 -8.94
N GLU A 311 18.47 36.26 -8.52
CA GLU A 311 18.00 37.65 -8.53
C GLU A 311 17.68 38.19 -9.93
N VAL A 312 18.37 37.68 -10.97
CA VAL A 312 18.13 38.05 -12.37
C VAL A 312 16.98 37.22 -12.93
N LEU A 313 16.89 35.92 -12.58
CA LEU A 313 15.76 35.07 -12.92
C LEU A 313 14.44 35.62 -12.35
N CYS A 314 14.46 36.07 -11.10
CA CYS A 314 13.30 36.71 -10.46
C CYS A 314 12.84 37.94 -11.23
N ARG A 315 13.75 38.83 -11.63
CA ARG A 315 13.38 40.04 -12.43
C ARG A 315 12.84 39.66 -13.81
N GLY A 316 13.42 38.66 -14.47
CA GLY A 316 12.96 38.17 -15.77
C GLY A 316 11.58 37.50 -15.68
N ARG A 317 11.36 36.68 -14.66
CA ARG A 317 10.06 36.04 -14.38
C ARG A 317 9.01 37.08 -13.99
N ASP A 318 9.34 38.01 -13.10
CA ASP A 318 8.44 39.11 -12.69
C ASP A 318 8.05 39.98 -13.90
N PHE A 319 8.95 40.18 -14.87
CA PHE A 319 8.62 40.86 -16.14
C PHE A 319 7.63 40.07 -17.00
N VAL A 320 7.78 38.75 -17.12
CA VAL A 320 6.79 37.88 -17.79
C VAL A 320 5.43 37.95 -17.10
N MET A 321 5.40 37.91 -15.76
CA MET A 321 4.15 37.93 -15.01
C MET A 321 3.47 39.29 -15.05
N TRP A 322 4.25 40.38 -14.99
CA TRP A 322 3.74 41.72 -15.25
C TRP A 322 3.20 41.85 -16.69
N LYS A 323 3.87 41.32 -17.71
CA LYS A 323 3.33 41.29 -19.09
C LYS A 323 1.98 40.56 -19.15
N PHE A 324 1.80 39.45 -18.41
CA PHE A 324 0.51 38.78 -18.28
C PHE A 324 -0.57 39.59 -17.53
N THR A 325 -0.22 40.62 -16.75
CA THR A 325 -1.21 41.58 -16.21
C THR A 325 -1.74 42.56 -17.25
N GLN A 326 -0.98 42.80 -18.33
CA GLN A 326 -1.30 43.78 -19.38
C GLN A 326 -1.92 43.14 -20.64
N SER A 327 -1.48 41.92 -20.97
CA SER A 327 -1.90 41.15 -22.15
C SER A 327 -2.15 39.71 -21.76
N ARG A 328 -3.11 39.04 -22.42
CA ARG A 328 -3.29 37.59 -22.25
C ARG A 328 -2.19 36.75 -22.92
N TRP A 329 -1.40 37.37 -23.80
CA TRP A 329 -0.43 36.73 -24.69
C TRP A 329 0.97 37.34 -24.53
N VAL A 330 2.00 36.50 -24.51
CA VAL A 330 3.40 36.90 -24.38
C VAL A 330 4.27 36.19 -25.43
N VAL A 331 5.15 36.94 -26.11
CA VAL A 331 6.05 36.41 -27.14
C VAL A 331 7.43 36.14 -26.56
N ARG A 332 7.86 34.87 -26.52
CA ARG A 332 9.15 34.42 -25.95
C ARG A 332 10.36 35.17 -26.52
N LYS A 333 10.36 35.50 -27.81
CA LYS A 333 11.45 36.26 -28.47
C LYS A 333 11.58 37.69 -27.94
N GLU A 334 10.46 38.39 -27.75
CA GLU A 334 10.44 39.75 -27.18
C GLU A 334 10.91 39.76 -25.73
N VAL A 335 10.45 38.79 -24.93
CA VAL A 335 10.89 38.64 -23.54
C VAL A 335 12.39 38.39 -23.45
N ALA A 336 12.94 37.45 -24.25
CA ALA A 336 14.38 37.18 -24.25
C ALA A 336 15.20 38.42 -24.67
N ALA A 337 14.74 39.17 -25.68
CA ALA A 337 15.40 40.40 -26.12
C ALA A 337 15.43 41.50 -25.04
N VAL A 338 14.34 41.67 -24.27
CA VAL A 338 14.27 42.67 -23.19
C VAL A 338 15.02 42.22 -21.95
N THR A 339 14.81 40.97 -21.50
CA THR A 339 15.36 40.46 -20.23
C THR A 339 16.83 40.07 -20.33
N LYS A 340 17.34 39.82 -21.55
CA LYS A 340 18.68 39.29 -21.86
C LYS A 340 18.97 37.91 -21.26
N LEU A 341 17.93 37.18 -20.86
CA LEU A 341 18.03 35.78 -20.45
C LEU A 341 18.16 34.88 -21.68
N CYS A 342 18.75 33.69 -21.50
CA CYS A 342 18.75 32.69 -22.57
C CYS A 342 17.31 32.25 -22.90
N THR A 343 17.11 31.66 -24.07
CA THR A 343 15.75 31.36 -24.50
C THR A 343 15.13 30.25 -23.64
N GLU A 344 15.97 29.40 -23.05
CA GLU A 344 15.67 28.25 -22.22
C GLU A 344 15.11 28.67 -20.87
N ASP A 345 15.75 29.62 -20.17
CA ASP A 345 15.22 30.22 -18.93
C ASP A 345 13.83 30.84 -19.15
N VAL A 346 13.65 31.58 -20.24
CA VAL A 346 12.36 32.17 -20.59
C VAL A 346 11.32 31.10 -20.96
N LYS A 347 11.74 29.96 -21.51
CA LYS A 347 10.86 28.81 -21.78
C LYS A 347 10.37 28.19 -20.48
N ASP A 348 11.28 27.93 -19.54
CA ASP A 348 10.96 27.36 -18.22
C ASP A 348 9.93 28.20 -17.46
N PHE A 349 10.09 29.53 -17.45
CA PHE A 349 9.11 30.44 -16.82
C PHE A 349 7.71 30.35 -17.45
N LEU A 350 7.66 30.15 -18.77
CA LEU A 350 6.41 30.11 -19.53
C LEU A 350 5.74 28.73 -19.43
N GLU A 351 6.49 27.62 -19.47
CA GLU A 351 5.94 26.27 -19.33
C GLU A 351 5.26 26.03 -17.97
N HIS A 352 5.72 26.71 -16.93
CA HIS A 352 5.08 26.68 -15.61
C HIS A 352 3.72 27.39 -15.52
N MET A 353 3.35 28.22 -16.50
CA MET A 353 2.26 29.21 -16.33
C MET A 353 1.44 29.55 -17.59
N ALA A 354 1.84 29.05 -18.74
CA ALA A 354 1.27 29.40 -20.03
C ALA A 354 1.34 28.23 -21.00
N VAL A 355 0.48 28.25 -22.02
CA VAL A 355 0.44 27.24 -23.09
C VAL A 355 0.83 27.86 -24.42
N VAL A 356 1.61 27.13 -25.22
CA VAL A 356 1.98 27.56 -26.58
C VAL A 356 0.75 27.57 -27.48
N ARG A 357 0.62 28.63 -28.27
CA ARG A 357 -0.44 28.79 -29.27
C ARG A 357 0.16 29.26 -30.60
N ILE A 358 -0.19 28.53 -31.66
CA ILE A 358 0.30 28.78 -33.02
C ILE A 358 0.01 30.24 -33.41
N ASN A 359 1.01 30.91 -33.97
CA ASN A 359 0.98 32.30 -34.47
C ASN A 359 0.62 33.41 -33.45
N LYS A 360 0.48 33.11 -32.15
CA LYS A 360 0.14 34.10 -31.11
C LYS A 360 1.07 34.11 -29.88
N GLY A 361 1.98 33.14 -29.76
CA GLY A 361 2.93 33.07 -28.65
C GLY A 361 2.43 32.19 -27.50
N TRP A 362 2.59 32.66 -26.27
CA TRP A 362 2.20 31.94 -25.05
C TRP A 362 0.97 32.58 -24.43
N GLU A 363 -0.09 31.80 -24.23
CA GLU A 363 -1.34 32.22 -23.59
C GLU A 363 -1.32 31.83 -22.11
N PHE A 364 -1.71 32.73 -21.20
CA PHE A 364 -1.82 32.43 -19.77
C PHE A 364 -2.73 31.21 -19.51
N ILE A 365 -2.26 30.22 -18.75
CA ILE A 365 -2.83 28.86 -18.73
C ILE A 365 -4.26 28.79 -18.17
N LEU A 366 -4.62 29.69 -17.24
CA LEU A 366 -5.97 29.76 -16.68
C LEU A 366 -6.81 30.86 -17.34
N PRO A 367 -8.15 30.71 -17.42
CA PRO A 367 -9.04 31.80 -17.82
C PRO A 367 -9.00 32.93 -16.77
N TYR A 368 -9.50 34.11 -17.14
CA TYR A 368 -9.64 35.23 -16.21
C TYR A 368 -10.67 34.89 -15.11
N ASP A 369 -10.23 34.83 -13.85
CA ASP A 369 -11.12 34.59 -12.71
C ASP A 369 -11.83 35.89 -12.32
N GLY A 370 -13.01 36.11 -12.90
CA GLY A 370 -13.87 37.27 -12.61
C GLY A 370 -14.57 37.20 -11.25
N GLU A 371 -14.60 36.04 -10.59
CA GLU A 371 -15.22 35.89 -9.28
C GLU A 371 -14.30 36.45 -8.19
N PHE A 372 -13.00 36.09 -8.26
CA PHE A 372 -12.01 36.61 -7.31
C PHE A 372 -11.84 38.14 -7.38
N ILE A 373 -12.08 38.74 -8.55
CA ILE A 373 -11.96 40.19 -8.76
C ILE A 373 -12.98 40.99 -7.93
N LYS A 374 -14.04 40.33 -7.41
CA LYS A 374 -15.01 40.91 -6.46
C LYS A 374 -14.45 41.14 -5.05
N HIS A 375 -13.16 40.90 -4.80
CA HIS A 375 -12.45 41.29 -3.57
C HIS A 375 -11.67 42.62 -3.77
N PRO A 376 -12.33 43.80 -3.78
CA PRO A 376 -11.73 45.05 -4.26
C PRO A 376 -10.47 45.47 -3.51
N ASP A 377 -10.46 45.38 -2.17
CA ASP A 377 -9.31 45.78 -1.34
C ASP A 377 -8.04 44.99 -1.67
N VAL A 378 -8.19 43.69 -1.94
CA VAL A 378 -7.08 42.81 -2.29
C VAL A 378 -6.62 43.11 -3.71
N VAL A 379 -7.54 43.26 -4.67
CA VAL A 379 -7.24 43.61 -6.06
C VAL A 379 -6.51 44.96 -6.15
N GLN A 380 -6.98 45.99 -5.44
CA GLN A 380 -6.35 47.31 -5.42
C GLN A 380 -4.95 47.26 -4.79
N ARG A 381 -4.77 46.52 -3.69
CA ARG A 381 -3.44 46.32 -3.07
C ARG A 381 -2.48 45.57 -4.01
N GLN A 382 -2.95 44.52 -4.68
CA GLN A 382 -2.16 43.77 -5.66
C GLN A 382 -1.79 44.63 -6.87
N HIS A 383 -2.68 45.50 -7.35
CA HIS A 383 -2.38 46.47 -8.39
C HIS A 383 -1.27 47.44 -7.96
N MET A 384 -1.35 48.04 -6.77
CA MET A 384 -0.29 48.91 -6.22
C MET A 384 1.06 48.20 -6.10
N LEU A 385 1.06 46.92 -5.69
CA LEU A 385 2.28 46.11 -5.65
C LEU A 385 2.87 45.88 -7.06
N TRP A 386 2.03 45.59 -8.06
CA TRP A 386 2.47 45.46 -9.45
C TRP A 386 2.99 46.77 -10.03
N THR A 387 2.40 47.93 -9.71
CA THR A 387 2.94 49.25 -10.07
C THR A 387 4.35 49.46 -9.48
N GLY A 388 4.57 49.04 -8.23
CA GLY A 388 5.88 49.06 -7.58
C GLY A 388 6.91 48.11 -8.20
N ILE A 389 6.47 46.95 -8.72
CA ILE A 389 7.31 46.02 -9.49
C ILE A 389 7.64 46.62 -10.87
N GLN A 390 6.65 47.11 -11.60
CA GLN A 390 6.82 47.80 -12.89
C GLN A 390 7.85 48.93 -12.80
N ALA A 391 7.76 49.81 -11.80
CA ALA A 391 8.71 50.91 -11.61
C ALA A 391 10.16 50.43 -11.34
N LYS A 392 10.37 49.20 -10.87
CA LYS A 392 11.69 48.57 -10.77
C LYS A 392 12.14 47.99 -12.12
N LEU A 393 11.23 47.29 -12.82
CA LEU A 393 11.50 46.71 -14.14
C LEU A 393 11.82 47.77 -15.19
N GLU A 394 11.10 48.90 -15.22
CA GLU A 394 11.37 50.04 -16.09
C GLU A 394 12.81 50.56 -15.92
N LYS A 395 13.29 50.68 -14.67
CA LYS A 395 14.65 51.13 -14.35
C LYS A 395 15.74 50.12 -14.72
N VAL A 396 15.45 48.82 -14.65
CA VAL A 396 16.44 47.76 -14.94
C VAL A 396 16.54 47.48 -16.44
N TYR A 397 15.42 47.51 -17.16
CA TYR A 397 15.35 47.15 -18.58
C TYR A 397 15.26 48.35 -19.53
N ASN A 398 15.29 49.58 -19.02
CA ASN A 398 15.15 50.82 -19.81
C ASN A 398 13.94 50.78 -20.76
N LEU A 399 12.80 50.32 -20.25
CA LEU A 399 11.57 50.23 -21.02
C LEU A 399 11.16 51.63 -21.47
N VAL A 400 11.15 51.87 -22.78
CA VAL A 400 10.68 53.12 -23.36
C VAL A 400 9.22 53.30 -22.96
N LYS A 401 8.91 54.42 -22.29
CA LYS A 401 7.53 54.84 -22.14
C LYS A 401 7.01 55.20 -23.52
N GLU A 402 6.15 54.34 -24.08
CA GLU A 402 5.23 54.78 -25.13
C GLU A 402 4.35 55.88 -24.53
N THR A 403 4.76 57.13 -24.71
CA THR A 403 3.88 58.27 -24.50
C THR A 403 2.76 58.17 -25.52
N LEU A 404 1.60 57.69 -25.08
CA LEU A 404 0.35 57.98 -25.78
C LEU A 404 0.35 59.49 -26.10
N PRO A 405 0.01 59.90 -27.33
CA PRO A 405 0.00 61.31 -27.67
C PRO A 405 -0.95 62.05 -26.73
N LYS A 406 -0.45 63.12 -26.11
CA LYS A 406 -1.26 63.97 -25.24
C LYS A 406 -2.50 64.42 -26.01
N LYS A 407 -3.69 64.07 -25.52
CA LYS A 407 -4.88 64.86 -25.83
C LYS A 407 -4.61 66.29 -25.34
N PRO A 408 -4.85 67.33 -26.16
CA PRO A 408 -4.82 68.70 -25.65
C PRO A 408 -5.96 68.90 -24.66
N ASP A 409 -5.70 69.63 -23.58
CA ASP A 409 -6.71 70.01 -22.60
C ASP A 409 -7.79 70.88 -23.26
N GLY A 410 -9.06 70.50 -23.12
CA GLY A 410 -10.14 71.17 -23.84
C GLY A 410 -11.54 70.60 -23.59
N GLN A 411 -12.13 71.02 -22.47
CA GLN A 411 -13.59 71.09 -22.22
C GLN A 411 -14.41 69.79 -22.08
N SER A 412 -15.55 69.96 -21.40
CA SER A 412 -16.39 68.93 -20.81
C SER A 412 -17.61 68.55 -21.67
N GLY A 413 -17.61 67.31 -22.19
CA GLY A 413 -18.78 66.56 -22.67
C GLY A 413 -19.44 66.98 -24.00
N PRO A 414 -20.40 66.18 -24.53
CA PRO A 414 -20.60 64.74 -24.37
C PRO A 414 -20.03 63.94 -25.57
N ALA A 415 -20.02 62.60 -25.48
CA ALA A 415 -19.53 61.75 -26.56
C ALA A 415 -20.50 61.67 -27.76
N GLY A 416 -20.12 62.23 -28.92
CA GLY A 416 -20.87 62.08 -30.16
C GLY A 416 -20.80 60.67 -30.74
N LEU A 417 -21.94 60.10 -31.12
CA LEU A 417 -22.01 58.80 -31.79
C LEU A 417 -21.39 58.87 -33.19
N LEU A 418 -20.41 58.01 -33.47
CA LEU A 418 -20.05 57.66 -34.84
C LEU A 418 -21.08 56.68 -35.40
N SER A 419 -21.78 57.08 -36.47
CA SER A 419 -22.81 56.28 -37.15
C SER A 419 -22.28 54.90 -37.59
N GLY A 420 -23.18 53.92 -37.61
CA GLY A 420 -22.85 52.54 -38.03
C GLY A 420 -22.22 52.48 -39.42
N ASP A 421 -22.74 53.27 -40.37
CA ASP A 421 -22.25 53.29 -41.76
C ASP A 421 -20.80 53.75 -41.88
N GLN A 422 -20.35 54.72 -41.07
CA GLN A 422 -18.94 55.12 -41.07
C GLN A 422 -18.03 53.99 -40.56
N ARG A 423 -18.49 53.21 -39.57
CA ARG A 423 -17.75 52.02 -39.11
C ARG A 423 -17.70 50.94 -40.19
N VAL A 424 -18.79 50.70 -40.91
CA VAL A 424 -18.84 49.72 -42.01
C VAL A 424 -18.00 50.17 -43.21
N GLN A 425 -18.00 51.45 -43.58
CA GLN A 425 -17.16 51.98 -44.65
C GLN A 425 -15.66 51.89 -44.33
N VAL A 426 -15.25 52.23 -43.09
CA VAL A 426 -13.86 52.07 -42.63
C VAL A 426 -13.45 50.59 -42.58
N ALA A 427 -14.36 49.68 -42.22
CA ALA A 427 -14.08 48.24 -42.29
C ALA A 427 -13.93 47.75 -43.75
N LYS A 428 -14.80 48.18 -44.66
CA LYS A 428 -14.73 47.82 -46.09
C LYS A 428 -13.47 48.35 -46.77
N SER A 429 -13.09 49.61 -46.54
CA SER A 429 -11.85 50.16 -47.14
C SER A 429 -10.61 49.45 -46.61
N LYS A 430 -10.56 49.13 -45.33
CA LYS A 430 -9.45 48.37 -44.71
C LYS A 430 -9.39 46.92 -45.21
N ALA A 431 -10.53 46.28 -45.48
CA ALA A 431 -10.59 44.97 -46.10
C ALA A 431 -10.08 44.98 -47.55
N GLN A 432 -10.50 45.96 -48.36
CA GLN A 432 -10.03 46.15 -49.74
C GLN A 432 -8.52 46.44 -49.79
N GLN A 433 -8.01 47.28 -48.87
CA GLN A 433 -6.59 47.61 -48.77
C GLN A 433 -5.75 46.39 -48.37
N ASN A 434 -6.25 45.54 -47.47
CA ASN A 434 -5.62 44.26 -47.14
C ASN A 434 -5.65 43.25 -48.30
N HIS A 435 -6.75 43.19 -49.06
CA HIS A 435 -6.87 42.30 -50.23
C HIS A 435 -5.82 42.66 -51.30
N ALA A 436 -5.72 43.93 -51.68
CA ALA A 436 -4.73 44.42 -52.64
C ALA A 436 -3.25 44.33 -52.15
N LEU A 437 -3.03 44.12 -50.83
CA LEU A 437 -1.71 43.84 -50.25
C LEU A 437 -1.40 42.33 -50.31
N LEU A 438 -2.39 41.49 -50.04
CA LEU A 438 -2.28 40.03 -50.15
C LEU A 438 -2.11 39.57 -51.61
N GLU A 439 -2.79 40.19 -52.57
CA GLU A 439 -2.57 39.94 -54.01
C GLU A 439 -1.14 40.27 -54.44
N ARG A 440 -0.59 41.41 -54.01
CA ARG A 440 0.81 41.78 -54.30
C ARG A 440 1.81 40.80 -53.68
N GLU A 441 1.56 40.31 -52.47
CA GLU A 441 2.40 39.29 -51.82
C GLU A 441 2.29 37.93 -52.54
N LEU A 442 1.10 37.57 -53.04
CA LEU A 442 0.91 36.37 -53.86
C LEU A 442 1.66 36.48 -55.19
N GLN A 443 1.59 37.64 -55.86
CA GLN A 443 2.30 37.94 -57.10
C GLN A 443 3.82 37.83 -56.89
N ARG A 444 4.34 38.45 -55.82
CA ARG A 444 5.76 38.41 -55.43
C ARG A 444 6.25 36.99 -55.17
N ARG A 445 5.42 36.12 -54.58
CA ARG A 445 5.74 34.69 -54.40
C ARG A 445 5.74 33.90 -55.71
N LYS A 446 4.80 34.16 -56.62
CA LYS A 446 4.80 33.56 -57.96
C LYS A 446 6.03 33.96 -58.77
N GLU A 447 6.46 35.22 -58.66
CA GLU A 447 7.70 35.72 -59.27
C GLU A 447 8.94 35.08 -58.65
N GLN A 448 9.00 34.94 -57.31
CA GLN A 448 10.11 34.25 -56.63
C GLN A 448 10.21 32.76 -57.02
N MET A 449 9.10 32.06 -57.26
CA MET A 449 9.16 30.69 -57.79
C MET A 449 9.65 30.64 -59.25
N ARG A 450 9.21 31.56 -60.12
CA ARG A 450 9.71 31.66 -61.51
C ARG A 450 11.19 31.96 -61.63
N VAL A 451 11.77 32.70 -60.70
CA VAL A 451 13.23 33.00 -60.70
C VAL A 451 14.07 31.77 -60.30
N SER A 452 13.47 30.75 -59.69
CA SER A 452 14.19 29.56 -59.21
C SER A 452 14.29 28.39 -60.20
N GLU A 453 13.72 28.49 -61.41
CA GLU A 453 13.66 27.38 -62.39
C GLU A 453 14.85 27.29 -63.36
N VAL A 454 15.87 28.15 -63.24
CA VAL A 454 17.05 28.13 -64.13
C VAL A 454 18.28 27.56 -63.42
N LEU A 455 18.30 26.23 -63.23
CA LEU A 455 19.48 25.35 -63.20
C LEU A 455 19.02 23.87 -63.16
N PRO A 456 19.64 22.93 -63.91
CA PRO A 456 19.04 21.62 -64.15
C PRO A 456 19.55 20.49 -63.23
N GLY A 457 18.68 19.52 -62.92
CA GLY A 457 19.14 18.14 -62.68
C GLY A 457 18.47 17.34 -61.55
N VAL A 458 17.66 16.36 -61.98
CA VAL A 458 17.27 15.10 -61.29
C VAL A 458 15.94 15.09 -60.50
N ARG A 459 15.01 14.25 -61.00
CA ARG A 459 13.66 13.98 -60.48
C ARG A 459 13.62 12.70 -59.64
N ILE A 460 12.87 12.71 -58.52
CA ILE A 460 12.11 11.58 -57.92
C ILE A 460 11.03 12.24 -57.03
N LYS A 461 9.73 11.92 -57.00
CA LYS A 461 8.79 11.19 -57.89
C LYS A 461 7.38 11.60 -57.41
N GLU A 462 6.51 12.06 -58.31
CA GLU A 462 5.09 12.33 -58.01
C GLU A 462 4.20 11.17 -58.49
N GLU A 463 3.05 10.97 -57.84
CA GLU A 463 1.77 10.46 -58.37
C GLU A 463 0.79 10.20 -57.20
N PRO A 464 -0.54 10.30 -57.38
CA PRO A 464 -1.24 11.45 -57.96
C PRO A 464 -2.45 11.91 -57.11
N MET A 465 -2.97 13.11 -57.38
CA MET A 465 -4.37 13.44 -57.14
C MET A 465 -5.14 13.26 -58.46
N SER A 466 -6.34 12.70 -58.39
CA SER A 466 -7.31 12.68 -59.49
C SER A 466 -8.44 13.65 -59.16
N GLU A 467 -8.67 14.61 -60.05
CA GLU A 467 -9.74 15.60 -60.01
C GLU A 467 -10.46 15.58 -61.38
N GLU A 468 -11.67 16.16 -61.47
CA GLU A 468 -12.49 16.34 -62.69
C GLU A 468 -13.12 15.02 -63.26
N GLY A 469 -14.34 15.02 -63.80
CA GLY A 469 -15.36 16.08 -63.97
C GLY A 469 -16.57 15.60 -64.80
N GLU A 470 -17.55 16.49 -65.02
CA GLU A 470 -18.59 16.48 -66.09
C GLU A 470 -19.75 15.44 -65.94
N GLU A 471 -21.02 15.86 -65.73
CA GLU A 471 -22.09 16.22 -66.72
C GLU A 471 -22.78 14.95 -67.35
N GLU A 472 -24.10 14.81 -67.58
CA GLU A 472 -25.30 15.69 -67.52
C GLU A 472 -26.61 14.82 -67.51
N GLU A 473 -27.76 15.37 -67.05
CA GLU A 473 -29.19 14.88 -67.20
C GLU A 473 -29.56 13.44 -66.70
N GLU A 474 -30.79 13.07 -66.25
CA GLU A 474 -32.17 13.58 -66.39
C GLU A 474 -33.00 13.58 -65.06
N ARG A 475 -33.87 14.59 -64.92
CA ARG A 475 -35.26 14.65 -64.37
C ARG A 475 -35.81 13.55 -63.43
N ASP A 476 -36.35 13.95 -62.27
CA ASP A 476 -37.81 14.16 -62.08
C ASP A 476 -38.16 14.82 -60.71
N ALA A 477 -39.45 15.15 -60.51
CA ALA A 477 -39.96 16.23 -59.64
C ALA A 477 -40.27 15.91 -58.14
N GLU A 478 -40.17 16.96 -57.31
CA GLU A 478 -41.12 17.49 -56.30
C GLU A 478 -41.60 16.73 -55.03
N GLU A 479 -41.97 17.54 -54.01
CA GLU A 479 -42.57 17.28 -52.66
C GLU A 479 -41.68 16.62 -51.57
N ASP A 480 -41.63 17.07 -50.29
CA ASP A 480 -42.07 18.35 -49.66
C ASP A 480 -41.37 18.63 -48.28
N GLU A 481 -42.01 19.38 -47.34
CA GLU A 481 -41.44 20.01 -46.12
C GLU A 481 -41.37 19.17 -44.79
N GLU A 482 -40.65 19.76 -43.81
CA GLU A 482 -40.72 19.58 -42.33
C GLU A 482 -42.18 19.69 -41.75
N PRO A 483 -42.56 19.32 -40.49
CA PRO A 483 -41.90 19.81 -39.25
C PRO A 483 -42.06 19.11 -37.85
N MET A 484 -41.19 19.58 -36.94
CA MET A 484 -41.26 19.88 -35.48
C MET A 484 -42.37 19.39 -34.49
N ASP A 485 -41.88 19.11 -33.27
CA ASP A 485 -42.40 19.37 -31.90
C ASP A 485 -43.64 18.69 -31.28
N THR A 486 -43.48 18.19 -30.04
CA THR A 486 -43.99 18.85 -28.79
C THR A 486 -43.62 18.05 -27.50
N SER A 487 -43.91 18.60 -26.31
CA SER A 487 -43.14 18.38 -25.07
C SER A 487 -43.97 18.26 -23.76
N LEU A 488 -43.28 18.02 -22.63
CA LEU A 488 -43.72 18.10 -21.20
C LEU A 488 -44.56 16.92 -20.66
N GLY A 489 -44.48 16.49 -19.38
CA GLY A 489 -43.55 16.80 -18.27
C GLY A 489 -44.09 16.35 -16.88
N GLY A 490 -43.21 16.16 -15.88
CA GLY A 490 -43.55 16.26 -14.43
C GLY A 490 -43.46 15.02 -13.51
N GLY A 491 -43.04 15.24 -12.25
CA GLY A 491 -43.54 14.51 -11.06
C GLY A 491 -42.57 13.62 -10.25
N LEU A 492 -42.28 13.99 -8.99
CA LEU A 492 -41.57 13.18 -7.97
C LEU A 492 -42.52 12.25 -7.18
N HIS A 493 -42.09 11.05 -6.75
CA HIS A 493 -41.94 10.66 -5.32
C HIS A 493 -41.64 9.15 -5.02
N SER A 494 -40.69 8.95 -4.09
CA SER A 494 -40.46 7.85 -3.11
C SER A 494 -41.44 6.66 -2.97
N ARG A 495 -40.92 5.40 -2.94
CA ARG A 495 -40.82 4.55 -1.72
C ARG A 495 -40.18 3.14 -1.92
N LEU A 496 -39.80 2.54 -0.78
CA LEU A 496 -39.09 1.27 -0.55
C LEU A 496 -39.88 -0.01 -0.90
N ALA A 497 -39.17 -1.12 -1.21
CA ALA A 497 -39.57 -2.49 -0.85
C ALA A 497 -38.35 -3.46 -0.80
N ASN A 498 -38.37 -4.43 0.13
CA ASN A 498 -37.32 -5.42 0.36
C ASN A 498 -37.38 -6.61 -0.62
N GLY A 499 -36.25 -7.30 -0.82
CA GLY A 499 -36.18 -8.60 -1.50
C GLY A 499 -34.97 -9.44 -1.07
N LEU A 500 -35.16 -10.35 -0.11
CA LEU A 500 -34.20 -11.42 0.25
C LEU A 500 -34.29 -12.58 -0.76
N PRO A 501 -33.17 -13.25 -1.07
CA PRO A 501 -33.19 -14.66 -1.46
C PRO A 501 -32.68 -15.54 -0.31
N SER A 502 -33.52 -16.44 0.18
CA SER A 502 -33.11 -17.57 1.03
C SER A 502 -32.41 -18.66 0.22
N GLY A 503 -31.55 -19.48 0.84
CA GLY A 503 -31.04 -20.68 0.17
C GLY A 503 -29.71 -21.26 0.64
N ARG A 504 -29.39 -21.25 1.95
CA ARG A 504 -28.17 -21.89 2.47
C ARG A 504 -28.50 -23.31 2.97
N ALA A 505 -28.26 -24.33 2.12
CA ALA A 505 -28.20 -25.72 2.55
C ALA A 505 -26.78 -26.06 3.04
N ALA A 506 -26.66 -26.97 4.01
CA ALA A 506 -25.46 -27.15 4.82
C ALA A 506 -24.55 -28.31 4.36
N GLY A 507 -23.29 -28.26 4.83
CA GLY A 507 -22.46 -29.46 5.03
C GLY A 507 -21.16 -29.49 4.21
N GLY A 508 -20.01 -29.64 4.90
CA GLY A 508 -18.74 -30.05 4.28
C GLY A 508 -17.53 -29.23 4.71
N ASP A 509 -16.92 -29.59 5.84
CA ASP A 509 -15.54 -29.19 6.14
C ASP A 509 -14.58 -29.79 5.10
N SER A 510 -13.61 -28.98 4.64
CA SER A 510 -12.39 -29.45 3.99
C SER A 510 -11.30 -28.38 4.06
N PHE A 511 -10.80 -28.15 5.28
CA PHE A 511 -9.44 -27.65 5.44
C PHE A 511 -8.46 -28.77 5.02
N ASN A 512 -7.48 -28.44 4.19
CA ASN A 512 -6.47 -29.34 3.60
C ASN A 512 -7.00 -30.40 2.61
N GLY A 513 -7.10 -30.02 1.34
CA GLY A 513 -7.15 -30.93 0.19
C GLY A 513 -6.66 -30.22 -1.07
N HIS A 514 -5.79 -30.86 -1.85
CA HIS A 514 -5.36 -30.32 -3.14
C HIS A 514 -6.57 -30.18 -4.09
N PRO A 515 -6.75 -29.06 -4.80
CA PRO A 515 -7.63 -29.04 -5.95
C PRO A 515 -7.04 -29.94 -7.06
N PRO A 516 -7.87 -30.70 -7.80
CA PRO A 516 -7.37 -31.53 -8.89
C PRO A 516 -6.78 -30.67 -10.03
N PRO A 517 -5.77 -31.18 -10.76
CA PRO A 517 -5.14 -30.44 -11.84
C PRO A 517 -6.13 -30.23 -12.99
N GLY A 518 -6.58 -28.99 -13.20
CA GLY A 518 -7.50 -28.64 -14.29
C GLY A 518 -8.34 -27.37 -14.11
N CYS A 519 -8.40 -26.78 -12.91
CA CYS A 519 -9.30 -25.65 -12.65
C CYS A 519 -8.71 -24.27 -13.00
N ALA A 520 -8.41 -24.04 -14.29
CA ALA A 520 -7.96 -22.73 -14.81
C ALA A 520 -9.09 -21.70 -15.02
N SER A 521 -10.33 -22.02 -14.60
CA SER A 521 -11.56 -21.39 -15.08
C SER A 521 -12.46 -20.74 -14.01
N THR A 522 -12.04 -20.67 -12.74
CA THR A 522 -12.82 -19.91 -11.74
C THR A 522 -12.68 -18.40 -11.97
N PRO A 523 -13.75 -17.59 -11.75
CA PRO A 523 -13.66 -16.13 -11.87
C PRO A 523 -12.58 -15.53 -10.96
N VAL A 524 -12.43 -16.05 -9.74
CA VAL A 524 -11.41 -15.62 -8.76
C VAL A 524 -10.00 -15.81 -9.31
N ALA A 525 -9.69 -16.98 -9.89
CA ALA A 525 -8.35 -17.24 -10.43
C ALA A 525 -8.01 -16.36 -11.64
N ARG A 526 -9.01 -15.97 -12.45
CA ARG A 526 -8.82 -15.05 -13.58
C ARG A 526 -8.49 -13.63 -13.11
N GLU A 527 -9.28 -13.09 -12.20
CA GLU A 527 -9.03 -11.76 -11.63
C GLU A 527 -7.70 -11.70 -10.87
N LEU A 528 -7.37 -12.77 -10.12
CA LEU A 528 -6.10 -12.85 -9.39
C LEU A 528 -4.91 -12.91 -10.34
N ARG A 529 -5.01 -13.67 -11.45
CA ARG A 529 -3.98 -13.69 -12.50
C ARG A 529 -3.81 -12.32 -13.16
N ALA A 530 -4.90 -11.64 -13.51
CA ALA A 530 -4.84 -10.31 -14.12
C ALA A 530 -4.15 -9.28 -13.20
N PHE A 531 -4.46 -9.30 -11.89
CA PHE A 531 -3.76 -8.48 -10.90
C PHE A 531 -2.26 -8.81 -10.84
N VAL A 532 -1.91 -10.10 -10.80
CA VAL A 532 -0.51 -10.57 -10.73
C VAL A 532 0.27 -10.15 -11.98
N GLU A 533 -0.24 -10.41 -13.17
CA GLU A 533 0.39 -10.06 -14.45
C GLU A 533 0.65 -8.55 -14.54
N ALA A 534 -0.37 -7.72 -14.33
CA ALA A 534 -0.23 -6.26 -14.35
C ALA A 534 0.71 -5.71 -13.25
N THR A 535 0.84 -6.42 -12.14
CA THR A 535 1.75 -6.06 -11.05
C THR A 535 3.20 -6.39 -11.39
N PHE A 536 3.49 -7.60 -11.87
CA PHE A 536 4.84 -8.02 -12.23
C PHE A 536 5.36 -7.36 -13.51
N GLN A 537 4.49 -7.05 -14.49
CA GLN A 537 4.84 -6.23 -15.66
C GLN A 537 5.32 -4.82 -15.27
N ARG A 538 4.86 -4.27 -14.13
CA ARG A 538 5.26 -2.93 -13.65
C ARG A 538 6.46 -2.95 -12.70
N GLN A 539 6.54 -3.96 -11.83
CA GLN A 539 7.54 -4.00 -10.74
C GLN A 539 8.75 -4.89 -11.02
N PHE A 540 8.61 -5.86 -11.94
CA PHE A 540 9.56 -6.93 -12.31
C PHE A 540 9.97 -7.89 -11.20
N VAL A 541 10.31 -7.40 -10.01
CA VAL A 541 10.80 -8.19 -8.87
C VAL A 541 10.11 -7.75 -7.58
N LEU A 542 9.54 -8.69 -6.84
CA LEU A 542 8.77 -8.46 -5.60
C LEU A 542 9.01 -9.58 -4.58
N THR A 543 8.93 -9.25 -3.29
CA THR A 543 8.81 -10.26 -2.23
C THR A 543 7.34 -10.66 -2.05
N LEU A 544 7.07 -11.81 -1.42
CA LEU A 544 5.69 -12.20 -1.08
C LEU A 544 5.03 -11.17 -0.15
N SER A 545 5.80 -10.62 0.81
CA SER A 545 5.35 -9.53 1.69
C SER A 545 4.87 -8.31 0.89
N GLU A 546 5.68 -7.82 -0.04
CA GLU A 546 5.33 -6.66 -0.87
C GLU A 546 4.18 -6.97 -1.84
N LEU A 547 4.11 -8.18 -2.41
CA LEU A 547 2.99 -8.61 -3.24
C LEU A 547 1.67 -8.65 -2.45
N LYS A 548 1.69 -9.15 -1.21
CA LYS A 548 0.53 -9.13 -0.29
C LYS A 548 0.11 -7.70 0.05
N ARG A 549 1.07 -6.79 0.27
CA ARG A 549 0.80 -5.36 0.48
C ARG A 549 0.14 -4.70 -0.73
N LEU A 550 0.66 -4.96 -1.94
CA LEU A 550 0.08 -4.46 -3.19
C LEU A 550 -1.30 -5.08 -3.49
N PHE A 551 -1.51 -6.35 -3.15
CA PHE A 551 -2.80 -7.02 -3.28
C PHE A 551 -3.85 -6.40 -2.33
N ASN A 552 -3.50 -6.14 -1.06
CA ASN A 552 -4.39 -5.45 -0.12
C ASN A 552 -4.73 -4.02 -0.57
N LEU A 553 -3.79 -3.30 -1.17
CA LEU A 553 -4.06 -1.99 -1.78
C LEU A 553 -4.99 -2.10 -3.00
N HIS A 554 -4.89 -3.17 -3.78
CA HIS A 554 -5.81 -3.44 -4.89
C HIS A 554 -7.21 -3.81 -4.38
N LEU A 555 -7.33 -4.65 -3.34
CA LEU A 555 -8.60 -4.92 -2.68
C LEU A 555 -9.28 -3.63 -2.18
N ALA A 556 -8.51 -2.70 -1.61
CA ALA A 556 -9.03 -1.41 -1.14
C ALA A 556 -9.54 -0.48 -2.27
N SER A 557 -9.19 -0.72 -3.54
CA SER A 557 -9.73 0.04 -4.68
C SER A 557 -10.93 -0.62 -5.37
N LEU A 558 -11.33 -1.82 -4.94
CA LEU A 558 -12.42 -2.60 -5.54
C LEU A 558 -13.76 -2.40 -4.79
N PRO A 559 -14.90 -2.46 -5.49
CA PRO A 559 -16.21 -2.27 -4.88
C PRO A 559 -16.55 -3.43 -3.92
N PRO A 560 -17.25 -3.18 -2.79
CA PRO A 560 -17.68 -4.23 -1.87
C PRO A 560 -18.45 -5.35 -2.59
N GLY A 561 -18.09 -6.60 -2.30
CA GLY A 561 -18.67 -7.78 -2.96
C GLY A 561 -17.91 -8.28 -4.19
N HIS A 562 -16.80 -7.64 -4.59
CA HIS A 562 -15.90 -8.15 -5.63
C HIS A 562 -15.41 -9.57 -5.33
N THR A 563 -15.20 -10.39 -6.37
CA THR A 563 -14.83 -11.81 -6.25
C THR A 563 -13.53 -12.02 -5.47
N LEU A 564 -12.55 -11.12 -5.61
CA LEU A 564 -11.27 -11.14 -4.91
C LEU A 564 -11.37 -10.96 -3.37
N PHE A 565 -12.53 -10.58 -2.82
CA PHE A 565 -12.76 -10.63 -1.36
C PHE A 565 -13.05 -12.05 -0.84
N SER A 566 -13.18 -13.07 -1.71
CA SER A 566 -13.08 -14.47 -1.28
C SER A 566 -11.69 -14.70 -0.68
N GLY A 567 -11.58 -15.36 0.48
CA GLY A 567 -10.31 -15.51 1.20
C GLY A 567 -9.21 -16.19 0.38
N ILE A 568 -8.33 -15.37 -0.23
CA ILE A 568 -7.19 -15.85 -1.03
C ILE A 568 -6.06 -16.21 -0.08
N SER A 569 -5.62 -17.47 -0.10
CA SER A 569 -4.48 -17.91 0.70
C SER A 569 -3.16 -17.47 0.08
N ASP A 570 -2.14 -17.26 0.91
CA ASP A 570 -0.77 -16.99 0.45
C ASP A 570 -0.30 -18.06 -0.55
N ARG A 571 -0.72 -19.32 -0.38
CA ARG A 571 -0.38 -20.41 -1.30
C ARG A 571 -1.02 -20.20 -2.68
N MET A 572 -2.30 -19.86 -2.74
CA MET A 572 -3.00 -19.55 -4.00
C MET A 572 -2.38 -18.35 -4.72
N LEU A 573 -1.96 -17.32 -3.97
CA LEU A 573 -1.23 -16.18 -4.51
C LEU A 573 0.12 -16.60 -5.11
N GLN A 574 0.93 -17.38 -4.38
CA GLN A 574 2.22 -17.91 -4.88
C GLN A 574 2.04 -18.81 -6.12
N ASP A 575 1.07 -19.73 -6.11
CA ASP A 575 0.79 -20.61 -7.25
C ASP A 575 0.32 -19.82 -8.48
N THR A 576 -0.43 -18.72 -8.28
CA THR A 576 -0.86 -17.83 -9.38
C THR A 576 0.31 -17.03 -9.97
N VAL A 577 1.26 -16.59 -9.15
CA VAL A 577 2.50 -15.95 -9.61
C VAL A 577 3.31 -16.88 -10.50
N LEU A 578 3.52 -18.13 -10.08
CA LEU A 578 4.23 -19.13 -10.87
C LEU A 578 3.47 -19.47 -12.18
N ALA A 579 2.13 -19.49 -12.14
CA ALA A 579 1.28 -19.70 -13.32
C ALA A 579 1.13 -18.47 -14.24
N ALA A 580 1.79 -17.34 -13.93
CA ALA A 580 1.77 -16.08 -14.69
C ALA A 580 3.13 -15.73 -15.32
N GLY A 581 4.01 -16.72 -15.55
CA GLY A 581 5.32 -16.51 -16.17
C GLY A 581 6.37 -15.89 -15.23
N CYS A 582 6.13 -15.88 -13.92
CA CYS A 582 7.12 -15.49 -12.92
C CYS A 582 7.82 -16.72 -12.32
N LYS A 583 9.06 -16.52 -11.84
CA LYS A 583 9.88 -17.54 -11.18
C LYS A 583 10.22 -17.11 -9.76
N GLN A 584 10.20 -18.04 -8.81
CA GLN A 584 10.73 -17.80 -7.48
C GLN A 584 12.27 -17.81 -7.53
N ILE A 585 12.91 -16.78 -6.98
CA ILE A 585 14.36 -16.65 -6.92
C ILE A 585 14.81 -17.00 -5.50
N LEU A 586 15.60 -18.07 -5.39
CA LEU A 586 16.16 -18.53 -4.11
C LEU A 586 17.37 -17.68 -3.73
N VAL A 587 17.13 -16.42 -3.37
CA VAL A 587 18.20 -15.50 -2.94
C VAL A 587 18.82 -16.03 -1.63
N PRO A 588 20.16 -16.22 -1.55
CA PRO A 588 20.80 -16.76 -0.36
C PRO A 588 20.97 -15.67 0.71
N PHE A 589 19.90 -15.36 1.44
CA PHE A 589 19.93 -14.40 2.55
C PHE A 589 20.97 -14.78 3.62
N PRO A 590 21.62 -13.81 4.28
CA PRO A 590 22.54 -14.09 5.38
C PRO A 590 21.86 -14.83 6.54
N PRO A 591 22.55 -15.75 7.25
CA PRO A 591 21.99 -16.46 8.41
C PRO A 591 21.45 -15.54 9.52
N GLN A 592 21.99 -14.32 9.61
CA GLN A 592 21.62 -13.27 10.56
C GLN A 592 20.62 -12.25 9.97
N THR A 593 19.88 -12.60 8.91
CA THR A 593 18.88 -11.71 8.31
C THR A 593 17.73 -11.40 9.27
N ALA A 594 17.27 -10.15 9.28
CA ALA A 594 16.05 -9.75 9.98
C ALA A 594 14.77 -9.99 9.14
N ALA A 595 14.93 -10.31 7.85
CA ALA A 595 13.83 -10.50 6.91
C ALA A 595 12.90 -11.64 7.35
N SER A 596 11.61 -11.35 7.40
CA SER A 596 10.56 -12.34 7.66
C SER A 596 10.48 -13.42 6.57
N PRO A 597 9.83 -14.57 6.83
CA PRO A 597 9.69 -15.64 5.84
C PRO A 597 9.02 -15.21 4.52
N ASP A 598 8.17 -14.18 4.55
CA ASP A 598 7.50 -13.64 3.36
C ASP A 598 8.37 -12.62 2.60
N GLU A 599 9.31 -11.97 3.27
CA GLU A 599 10.32 -11.11 2.63
C GLU A 599 11.44 -11.92 1.99
N GLN A 600 11.76 -13.11 2.53
CA GLN A 600 12.73 -14.02 1.95
C GLN A 600 12.22 -14.73 0.67
N LYS A 601 10.90 -14.74 0.43
CA LYS A 601 10.29 -15.29 -0.78
C LYS A 601 10.27 -14.26 -1.90
N VAL A 602 11.33 -14.22 -2.70
CA VAL A 602 11.48 -13.32 -3.84
C VAL A 602 10.90 -13.97 -5.11
N PHE A 603 10.09 -13.24 -5.84
CA PHE A 603 9.55 -13.60 -7.15
C PHE A 603 9.98 -12.57 -8.19
N ALA A 604 10.22 -13.02 -9.42
CA ALA A 604 10.59 -12.16 -10.53
C ALA A 604 9.88 -12.59 -11.82
N LEU A 605 9.53 -11.61 -12.66
CA LEU A 605 9.02 -11.85 -14.02
C LEU A 605 10.11 -12.56 -14.85
N TRP A 606 9.86 -13.79 -15.27
CA TRP A 606 10.86 -14.60 -15.98
C TRP A 606 10.77 -14.36 -17.49
N GLU A 607 9.54 -14.38 -18.01
CA GLU A 607 9.21 -14.10 -19.41
C GLU A 607 8.23 -12.91 -19.46
N SER A 608 8.55 -11.92 -20.28
CA SER A 608 7.70 -10.75 -20.56
C SER A 608 7.39 -10.58 -22.04
N GLY A 609 8.12 -11.31 -22.92
CA GLY A 609 8.02 -11.18 -24.37
C GLY A 609 8.87 -10.04 -24.95
N ASP A 610 9.69 -9.36 -24.12
CA ASP A 610 10.59 -8.30 -24.55
C ASP A 610 12.03 -8.81 -24.75
N MET A 611 12.81 -8.08 -25.57
CA MET A 611 14.21 -8.42 -25.87
C MET A 611 15.14 -8.34 -24.64
N SER A 612 14.65 -7.88 -23.49
CA SER A 612 15.41 -7.84 -22.22
C SER A 612 15.17 -9.07 -21.34
N ASP A 613 14.29 -10.00 -21.74
CA ASP A 613 14.05 -11.27 -21.05
C ASP A 613 15.35 -12.05 -20.83
N GLN A 614 16.18 -12.23 -21.86
CA GLN A 614 17.43 -12.97 -21.76
C GLN A 614 18.44 -12.30 -20.81
N HIS A 615 18.58 -10.96 -20.88
CA HIS A 615 19.39 -10.18 -19.95
C HIS A 615 18.88 -10.31 -18.50
N ARG A 616 17.55 -10.29 -18.32
CA ARG A 616 16.91 -10.40 -17.01
C ARG A 616 17.09 -11.78 -16.41
N GLN A 617 16.93 -12.85 -17.19
CA GLN A 617 17.12 -14.24 -16.74
C GLN A 617 18.56 -14.48 -16.28
N VAL A 618 19.57 -14.01 -17.03
CA VAL A 618 20.98 -14.07 -16.62
C VAL A 618 21.23 -13.30 -15.33
N LEU A 619 20.66 -12.10 -15.18
CA LEU A 619 20.77 -11.31 -13.95
C LEU A 619 20.12 -12.03 -12.74
N LEU A 620 18.92 -12.59 -12.90
CA LEU A 620 18.21 -13.28 -11.84
C LEU A 620 18.94 -14.58 -11.40
N GLU A 621 19.60 -15.27 -12.33
CA GLU A 621 20.43 -16.44 -12.06
C GLU A 621 21.73 -16.09 -11.30
N ILE A 622 22.24 -14.86 -11.39
CA ILE A 622 23.31 -14.39 -10.48
C ILE A 622 22.77 -14.29 -9.06
N PHE A 623 21.59 -13.70 -8.88
CA PHE A 623 21.00 -13.50 -7.55
C PHE A 623 20.45 -14.76 -6.89
N SER A 624 20.26 -15.86 -7.62
CA SER A 624 20.02 -17.19 -7.02
C SER A 624 21.25 -17.76 -6.29
N LYS A 625 22.45 -17.24 -6.57
CA LYS A 625 23.73 -17.68 -5.97
C LYS A 625 24.41 -16.59 -5.13
N ASN A 626 23.94 -15.35 -5.22
CA ASN A 626 24.54 -14.21 -4.53
C ASN A 626 23.47 -13.28 -3.94
N TYR A 627 23.54 -13.01 -2.63
CA TYR A 627 22.70 -11.99 -1.99
C TYR A 627 22.94 -10.59 -2.54
N ARG A 628 24.19 -10.29 -2.92
CA ARG A 628 24.63 -8.98 -3.43
C ARG A 628 25.87 -9.09 -4.29
N VAL A 629 26.01 -8.21 -5.28
CA VAL A 629 27.10 -8.24 -6.27
C VAL A 629 27.57 -6.83 -6.67
N ARG A 630 28.74 -6.70 -7.28
CA ARG A 630 29.20 -5.42 -7.88
C ARG A 630 28.71 -5.29 -9.32
N ARG A 631 28.47 -4.05 -9.80
CA ARG A 631 28.01 -3.77 -11.18
C ARG A 631 28.86 -4.47 -12.24
N ASN A 632 30.17 -4.46 -12.09
CA ASN A 632 31.10 -5.08 -13.03
C ASN A 632 30.89 -6.59 -13.15
N MET A 633 30.52 -7.30 -12.07
CA MET A 633 30.28 -8.75 -12.13
C MET A 633 28.98 -9.06 -12.89
N ILE A 634 27.94 -8.24 -12.73
CA ILE A 634 26.72 -8.33 -13.54
C ILE A 634 27.06 -8.07 -15.01
N GLN A 635 27.81 -6.99 -15.29
CA GLN A 635 28.19 -6.64 -16.66
C GLN A 635 29.00 -7.75 -17.34
N SER A 636 30.07 -8.26 -16.70
CA SER A 636 30.87 -9.37 -17.25
C SER A 636 30.04 -10.64 -17.50
N ARG A 637 29.09 -10.97 -16.60
CA ARG A 637 28.26 -12.17 -16.77
C ARG A 637 27.20 -12.00 -17.87
N LEU A 638 26.63 -10.81 -18.03
CA LEU A 638 25.76 -10.48 -19.16
C LEU A 638 26.51 -10.55 -20.49
N THR A 639 27.70 -9.94 -20.58
CA THR A 639 28.56 -10.02 -21.77
C THR A 639 28.93 -11.46 -22.13
N GLN A 640 29.22 -12.31 -21.12
CA GLN A 640 29.56 -13.72 -21.35
C GLN A 640 28.39 -14.55 -21.92
N GLU A 641 27.17 -14.33 -21.45
CA GLU A 641 26.01 -15.18 -21.78
C GLU A 641 25.15 -14.61 -22.92
N CYS A 642 25.27 -13.31 -23.22
CA CYS A 642 24.43 -12.59 -24.19
C CYS A 642 25.23 -11.91 -25.32
N GLY A 643 26.57 -11.92 -25.28
CA GLY A 643 27.46 -11.42 -26.35
C GLY A 643 28.18 -10.11 -26.01
N GLU A 644 29.17 -9.74 -26.85
CA GLU A 644 30.01 -8.55 -26.61
C GLU A 644 29.30 -7.21 -26.90
N ASP A 645 28.17 -7.23 -27.61
CA ASP A 645 27.49 -6.04 -28.14
C ASP A 645 26.49 -5.36 -27.17
N LEU A 646 26.42 -5.77 -25.89
CA LEU A 646 25.49 -5.15 -24.93
C LEU A 646 25.79 -3.66 -24.72
N SER A 647 24.83 -2.81 -25.09
CA SER A 647 24.93 -1.39 -24.81
C SER A 647 24.85 -1.13 -23.30
N LYS A 648 25.53 -0.06 -22.87
CA LYS A 648 25.43 0.43 -21.49
C LYS A 648 23.96 0.69 -21.08
N GLN A 649 23.13 1.12 -22.03
CA GLN A 649 21.72 1.44 -21.81
C GLN A 649 20.87 0.21 -21.49
N GLU A 650 21.15 -0.95 -22.11
CA GLU A 650 20.45 -2.21 -21.80
C GLU A 650 20.83 -2.75 -20.43
N VAL A 651 22.13 -2.68 -20.08
CA VAL A 651 22.62 -3.05 -18.73
C VAL A 651 22.00 -2.13 -17.67
N ASP A 652 21.97 -0.82 -17.90
CA ASP A 652 21.36 0.13 -16.97
C ASP A 652 19.82 -0.02 -16.91
N LYS A 653 19.15 -0.44 -18.00
CA LYS A 653 17.72 -0.81 -18.00
C LYS A 653 17.46 -2.02 -17.11
N VAL A 654 18.10 -3.16 -17.36
CA VAL A 654 17.82 -4.39 -16.58
C VAL A 654 18.16 -4.24 -15.10
N LEU A 655 19.21 -3.46 -14.77
CA LEU A 655 19.54 -3.07 -13.40
C LEU A 655 18.45 -2.20 -12.75
N LYS A 656 17.91 -1.23 -13.48
CA LYS A 656 16.80 -0.37 -13.00
C LYS A 656 15.51 -1.15 -12.82
N ASP A 657 15.27 -2.15 -13.66
CA ASP A 657 14.04 -2.95 -13.65
C ASP A 657 14.07 -3.98 -12.50
N CYS A 658 15.20 -4.65 -12.25
CA CYS A 658 15.26 -5.76 -11.29
C CYS A 658 15.94 -5.45 -9.95
N CYS A 659 16.81 -4.44 -9.90
CA CYS A 659 17.74 -4.25 -8.79
C CYS A 659 17.62 -2.88 -8.10
N VAL A 660 18.31 -2.78 -6.96
CA VAL A 660 18.59 -1.54 -6.24
C VAL A 660 20.07 -1.49 -5.85
N SER A 661 20.66 -0.30 -5.85
CA SER A 661 22.06 -0.08 -5.46
C SER A 661 22.12 0.48 -4.03
N TYR A 662 22.86 -0.18 -3.15
CA TYR A 662 23.07 0.23 -1.77
C TYR A 662 24.52 -0.02 -1.33
N GLY A 663 25.20 1.00 -0.80
CA GLY A 663 26.60 0.88 -0.37
C GLY A 663 27.59 0.44 -1.46
N GLY A 664 27.32 0.79 -2.73
CA GLY A 664 28.15 0.38 -3.88
C GLY A 664 27.95 -1.08 -4.33
N MET A 665 27.00 -1.80 -3.72
CA MET A 665 26.60 -3.16 -4.08
C MET A 665 25.19 -3.15 -4.65
N TRP A 666 24.90 -4.07 -5.57
CA TRP A 666 23.59 -4.28 -6.15
C TRP A 666 22.90 -5.48 -5.51
N TYR A 667 21.60 -5.35 -5.28
CA TYR A 667 20.69 -6.31 -4.67
C TYR A 667 19.43 -6.40 -5.53
N LEU A 668 18.67 -7.48 -5.43
CA LEU A 668 17.31 -7.49 -6.00
C LEU A 668 16.40 -6.51 -5.24
N LYS A 669 15.40 -5.96 -5.93
CA LYS A 669 14.39 -5.11 -5.28
C LYS A 669 13.68 -5.88 -4.15
N GLY A 670 13.45 -5.18 -3.04
CA GLY A 670 12.81 -5.75 -1.84
C GLY A 670 13.69 -6.64 -0.97
N THR A 671 14.94 -6.97 -1.35
CA THR A 671 15.82 -7.80 -0.50
C THR A 671 16.74 -6.99 0.40
N VAL A 672 16.89 -5.67 0.19
CA VAL A 672 17.70 -4.80 1.05
C VAL A 672 16.96 -4.50 2.34
N GLN A 673 17.46 -5.06 3.45
CA GLN A 673 17.13 -4.62 4.80
C GLN A 673 17.73 -3.22 4.98
N SER A 674 16.88 -2.19 4.96
CA SER A 674 17.24 -0.77 4.94
C SER A 674 17.02 -0.14 6.31
#